data_AF-B4R3N3-F1
#
_entry.id   AF-B4R3N3-F1
#
_cell.length_a   1.000
_cell.length_b   1.000
_cell.length_c   1.000
_cell.angle_alpha   90.00
_cell.angle_beta   90.00
_cell.angle_gamma   90.00
#
_symmetry.space_group_name_H-M   'P 1'
#
loop_
_entity.id
_entity.type
_entity.pdbx_description
1 polymer ?
#
loop_
_entity_poly.entity_id
_entity_poly.type
_entity_poly.pdbx_seq_one_letter_code
_entity_poly.pdbx_strand_id
1 'polypeptide(L)'
;MQQHIAQVLLILQLLDGSVCSLDCGRNGVCESGKCRCNSGWTGNLCDQLPCDSRCSEHGQCKNGTCVCSQGWNGRHCTLPGCENGCSRHGQCTLENGEYRCDCIEGWAGSDCSIALELNCKDNIDNDGDGMTDCSDSECCSHPACSEHIMCLSSNDPVEVLLRKQPPSVTASFYQRVKFLIEENSVQSYAHMDEYSENFTGAMKGKSSNLFYMKRSLHVLALEHYLPSHDENGEFHIPFPPSSEIYVFNRYGQHVATKDLTSGKTRYSFLYSKNTSFGRLSTVTDASGNKIQFLRDYSNVVSSIENTQDHKSEIQINGIGIMTKLSEKGRQEIELDYDSNTGLLNSRSSGGETYIYQYDEFGRVTGMILPSGEIVRITSQLADSQGLTVYVHASVESLFSRERIAGEANELLVLGGVRSTFLKRGQAHADAELKANNTLVIHGDNGVVVEASAVARHPLLEAALPVEAEMLAMWSHQSVTMGEGLTNSMYSVYSLVGDVRNPQQTLNREIWVNQSRVIGVEFDQFTNRETFYDARRTPILIVAYDQSGLPKSYYPTNGYPVNITYDRFNRVEGWAWGPADLKYSYDRHGLLSEITSQQDGIVSFVYNDWNLVSEIGLASQRKFVLQYDDAGGLRHVVLPSGTRGRFTTPTFIALMHCTYAPPGSRAAYRHHYSHAGALHHTILPGDGPTAYPATTPLASWRMWSRDMERVNACIPRPPDCRTPFHTLNGNWRTEGTTGMPPACSLTRGSNK
;
A
#
# COMPACT_ATOMS: atom_id res chain seq x y z
N MET A 1 -14.18 -37.84 -56.50
CA MET A 1 -13.26 -37.49 -55.38
C MET A 1 -13.64 -38.38 -54.20
N GLN A 2 -13.53 -39.70 -54.38
CA GLN A 2 -12.38 -40.56 -54.06
C GLN A 2 -12.17 -40.62 -52.53
N GLN A 3 -12.54 -41.67 -51.77
CA GLN A 3 -12.65 -43.12 -52.05
C GLN A 3 -11.43 -43.67 -52.80
N HIS A 4 -10.58 -44.39 -52.05
CA HIS A 4 -9.31 -45.08 -52.33
C HIS A 4 -8.28 -44.50 -51.35
N ILE A 5 -8.00 -45.08 -50.17
CA ILE A 5 -7.14 -46.24 -49.98
C ILE A 5 -7.35 -46.72 -48.52
N ALA A 6 -8.40 -47.50 -48.32
CA ALA A 6 -8.35 -48.60 -47.37
C ALA A 6 -8.39 -49.86 -48.26
N GLN A 7 -7.38 -50.72 -48.10
CA GLN A 7 -7.19 -52.02 -48.78
C GLN A 7 -6.73 -51.99 -50.25
N VAL A 8 -5.41 -51.87 -50.46
CA VAL A 8 -4.69 -52.83 -51.33
C VAL A 8 -3.31 -53.05 -50.68
N LEU A 9 -2.95 -54.33 -50.47
CA LEU A 9 -1.67 -54.87 -49.99
C LEU A 9 -1.39 -54.78 -48.47
N LEU A 10 -2.15 -55.47 -47.62
CA LEU A 10 -1.82 -56.86 -47.27
C LEU A 10 -1.60 -57.74 -48.52
N ILE A 11 -0.33 -57.96 -48.87
CA ILE A 11 0.26 -59.21 -49.36
C ILE A 11 1.74 -58.93 -49.65
N LEU A 12 2.54 -59.34 -48.66
CA LEU A 12 3.78 -60.07 -48.81
C LEU A 12 4.93 -59.47 -49.64
N GLN A 13 5.98 -59.16 -48.87
CA GLN A 13 7.35 -59.64 -49.07
C GLN A 13 8.08 -59.12 -50.32
N LEU A 14 9.12 -58.31 -50.10
CA LEU A 14 10.51 -58.78 -50.06
C LEU A 14 11.46 -57.56 -49.97
N LEU A 15 12.37 -57.60 -48.98
CA LEU A 15 13.71 -56.98 -48.94
C LEU A 15 13.73 -55.43 -48.99
N ASP A 16 14.15 -54.73 -47.93
CA ASP A 16 15.58 -54.55 -47.68
C ASP A 16 15.89 -54.43 -46.18
N GLY A 17 17.01 -55.06 -45.79
CA GLY A 17 17.50 -55.05 -44.41
C GLY A 17 17.67 -53.63 -43.89
N SER A 18 17.08 -53.34 -42.72
CA SER A 18 17.32 -52.08 -42.03
C SER A 18 18.76 -52.05 -41.53
N VAL A 19 19.63 -51.50 -42.37
CA VAL A 19 20.90 -50.93 -41.95
C VAL A 19 20.60 -49.99 -40.81
N CYS A 20 21.22 -50.25 -39.67
CA CYS A 20 21.05 -49.45 -38.47
C CYS A 20 21.69 -48.07 -38.72
N SER A 21 20.87 -47.04 -38.92
CA SER A 21 21.31 -45.68 -39.30
C SER A 21 21.74 -44.80 -38.12
N LEU A 22 21.73 -45.32 -36.88
CA LEU A 22 22.12 -44.57 -35.69
C LEU A 22 23.65 -44.60 -35.56
N ASP A 23 24.29 -43.43 -35.61
CA ASP A 23 25.73 -43.31 -35.40
C ASP A 23 26.06 -43.44 -33.91
N CYS A 24 26.42 -44.65 -33.49
CA CYS A 24 26.79 -45.00 -32.11
C CYS A 24 28.27 -44.68 -31.78
N GLY A 25 28.90 -43.85 -32.61
CA GLY A 25 30.32 -43.53 -32.51
C GLY A 25 31.23 -44.76 -32.67
N ARG A 26 32.50 -44.61 -32.29
CA ARG A 26 33.48 -45.72 -32.32
C ARG A 26 33.33 -46.73 -31.17
N ASN A 27 32.47 -46.43 -30.19
CA ASN A 27 32.40 -47.13 -28.91
C ASN A 27 31.06 -47.84 -28.68
N GLY A 28 30.21 -47.96 -29.70
CA GLY A 28 28.97 -48.73 -29.65
C GLY A 28 28.62 -49.32 -31.00
N VAL A 29 27.77 -50.34 -30.97
CA VAL A 29 27.24 -50.97 -32.19
C VAL A 29 25.74 -50.72 -32.23
N CYS A 30 25.26 -50.18 -33.36
CA CYS A 30 23.86 -49.95 -33.59
C CYS A 30 23.15 -51.29 -33.81
N GLU A 31 22.19 -51.61 -32.95
CA GLU A 31 21.38 -52.82 -33.05
C GLU A 31 19.91 -52.43 -32.92
N SER A 32 19.12 -52.71 -33.95
CA SER A 32 17.67 -52.45 -33.96
C SER A 32 17.26 -51.00 -33.60
N GLY A 33 18.05 -50.00 -34.01
CA GLY A 33 17.76 -48.58 -33.80
C GLY A 33 18.14 -48.03 -32.42
N LYS A 34 18.92 -48.78 -31.63
CA LYS A 34 19.49 -48.33 -30.35
C LYS A 34 20.99 -48.67 -30.28
N CYS A 35 21.78 -47.80 -29.66
CA CYS A 35 23.20 -48.07 -29.47
C CYS A 35 23.44 -49.04 -28.32
N ARG A 36 24.10 -50.15 -28.61
CA ARG A 36 24.67 -51.04 -27.59
C ARG A 36 26.14 -50.64 -27.37
N CYS A 37 26.44 -50.09 -26.20
CA CYS A 37 27.77 -49.57 -25.89
C CYS A 37 28.76 -50.70 -25.56
N ASN A 38 29.99 -50.52 -26.02
CA ASN A 38 31.11 -51.37 -25.65
C ASN A 38 31.45 -51.16 -24.16
N SER A 39 32.04 -52.18 -23.52
CA SER A 39 32.41 -52.13 -22.10
C SER A 39 33.23 -50.88 -21.76
N GLY A 40 32.78 -50.11 -20.75
CA GLY A 40 33.40 -48.84 -20.34
C GLY A 40 32.79 -47.58 -20.97
N TRP A 41 31.73 -47.70 -21.77
CA TRP A 41 31.00 -46.58 -22.36
C TRP A 41 29.49 -46.70 -22.08
N THR A 42 28.84 -45.56 -21.94
CA THR A 42 27.40 -45.42 -21.64
C THR A 42 26.81 -44.21 -22.37
N GLY A 43 25.52 -43.94 -22.16
CA GLY A 43 24.77 -42.88 -22.84
C GLY A 43 24.06 -43.36 -24.11
N ASN A 44 23.13 -42.55 -24.63
CA ASN A 44 22.26 -42.95 -25.75
C ASN A 44 23.00 -43.14 -27.08
N LEU A 45 24.21 -42.57 -27.21
CA LEU A 45 25.10 -42.69 -28.37
C LEU A 45 26.47 -43.31 -28.00
N CYS A 46 26.61 -43.88 -26.80
CA CYS A 46 27.86 -44.50 -26.34
C CYS A 46 29.09 -43.57 -26.30
N ASP A 47 28.83 -42.29 -26.05
CA ASP A 47 29.78 -41.19 -26.04
C ASP A 47 30.21 -40.77 -24.63
N GLN A 48 29.62 -41.35 -23.58
CA GLN A 48 29.90 -40.99 -22.19
C GLN A 48 30.72 -42.08 -21.50
N LEU A 49 31.76 -41.70 -20.77
CA LEU A 49 32.40 -42.61 -19.82
C LEU A 49 31.59 -42.66 -18.52
N PRO A 50 31.24 -43.86 -18.02
CA PRO A 50 30.62 -44.00 -16.71
C PRO A 50 31.61 -43.59 -15.63
N CYS A 51 31.14 -42.84 -14.63
CA CYS A 51 31.94 -42.59 -13.43
C CYS A 51 31.95 -43.82 -12.51
N ASP A 52 32.92 -43.87 -11.61
CA ASP A 52 32.96 -44.84 -10.51
C ASP A 52 31.66 -44.77 -9.68
N SER A 53 31.13 -45.92 -9.27
CA SER A 53 29.86 -46.03 -8.54
C SER A 53 29.86 -45.31 -7.21
N ARG A 54 31.02 -44.98 -6.64
CA ARG A 54 31.11 -44.22 -5.38
C ARG A 54 30.76 -42.74 -5.56
N CYS A 55 30.74 -42.24 -6.79
CA CYS A 55 30.37 -40.87 -7.10
C CYS A 55 28.91 -40.55 -6.76
N SER A 56 28.00 -41.52 -6.91
CA SER A 56 26.55 -41.27 -6.87
C SER A 56 26.00 -40.87 -5.50
N GLU A 57 26.73 -41.07 -4.39
CA GLU A 57 26.28 -40.66 -3.06
C GLU A 57 26.46 -39.17 -2.80
N HIS A 58 27.61 -38.60 -3.22
CA HIS A 58 28.02 -37.24 -2.85
C HIS A 58 28.59 -36.42 -4.02
N GLY A 59 28.28 -36.79 -5.25
CA GLY A 59 28.68 -36.07 -6.45
C GLY A 59 27.82 -36.35 -7.68
N GLN A 60 28.03 -35.55 -8.72
CA GLN A 60 27.38 -35.69 -10.01
C GLN A 60 28.40 -36.13 -11.06
N CYS A 61 28.10 -37.21 -11.77
CA CYS A 61 28.96 -37.73 -12.82
C CYS A 61 28.91 -36.85 -14.08
N LYS A 62 30.06 -36.34 -14.52
CA LYS A 62 30.24 -35.67 -15.81
C LYS A 62 31.36 -36.34 -16.60
N ASN A 63 30.97 -37.21 -17.54
CA ASN A 63 31.84 -37.88 -18.52
C ASN A 63 33.13 -38.48 -17.91
N GLY A 64 32.99 -39.43 -16.99
CA GLY A 64 34.08 -40.10 -16.30
C GLY A 64 34.70 -39.33 -15.12
N THR A 65 34.34 -38.06 -14.92
CA THR A 65 34.80 -37.24 -13.79
C THR A 65 33.66 -37.00 -12.80
N CYS A 66 33.90 -37.23 -11.51
CA CYS A 66 32.92 -36.95 -10.46
C CYS A 66 33.05 -35.50 -9.98
N VAL A 67 31.97 -34.73 -10.02
CA VAL A 67 31.89 -33.36 -9.48
C VAL A 67 31.23 -33.41 -8.12
N CYS A 68 31.94 -33.01 -7.07
CA CYS A 68 31.49 -33.20 -5.69
C CYS A 68 30.47 -32.16 -5.24
N SER A 69 29.53 -32.58 -4.40
CA SER A 69 28.64 -31.71 -3.64
C SER A 69 29.44 -30.97 -2.53
N GLN A 70 28.96 -29.80 -2.09
CA GLN A 70 29.61 -28.99 -1.07
C GLN A 70 29.94 -29.82 0.20
N GLY A 71 31.19 -29.75 0.66
CA GLY A 71 31.72 -30.54 1.80
C GLY A 71 32.42 -31.86 1.43
N TRP A 72 32.38 -32.27 0.15
CA TRP A 72 32.98 -33.52 -0.33
C TRP A 72 34.08 -33.30 -1.38
N ASN A 73 35.10 -34.15 -1.34
CA ASN A 73 36.33 -34.02 -2.11
C ASN A 73 36.85 -35.39 -2.59
N GLY A 74 37.91 -35.34 -3.40
CA GLY A 74 38.57 -36.53 -3.97
C GLY A 74 37.98 -36.96 -5.31
N ARG A 75 38.71 -37.82 -6.04
CA ARG A 75 38.37 -38.27 -7.41
C ARG A 75 36.96 -38.87 -7.55
N HIS A 76 36.41 -39.39 -6.45
CA HIS A 76 35.09 -40.03 -6.39
C HIS A 76 34.15 -39.38 -5.36
N CYS A 77 34.51 -38.21 -4.81
CA CYS A 77 33.72 -37.49 -3.80
C CYS A 77 33.46 -38.28 -2.51
N THR A 78 34.38 -39.19 -2.16
CA THR A 78 34.33 -40.02 -0.96
C THR A 78 35.17 -39.49 0.18
N LEU A 79 35.87 -38.37 -0.02
CA LEU A 79 36.68 -37.75 1.03
C LEU A 79 35.90 -36.58 1.62
N PRO A 80 35.51 -36.62 2.90
CA PRO A 80 35.11 -35.40 3.60
C PRO A 80 36.27 -34.40 3.59
N GLY A 81 36.00 -33.12 3.36
CA GLY A 81 37.05 -32.10 3.42
C GLY A 81 36.50 -30.73 3.79
N CYS A 82 37.39 -29.79 4.08
CA CYS A 82 37.02 -28.48 4.58
C CYS A 82 36.15 -27.70 3.60
N GLU A 83 35.20 -26.94 4.15
CA GLU A 83 34.29 -26.08 3.41
C GLU A 83 35.07 -25.09 2.52
N ASN A 84 34.65 -24.97 1.25
CA ASN A 84 35.29 -24.17 0.20
C ASN A 84 36.82 -24.32 0.03
N GLY A 85 37.42 -25.41 0.54
CA GLY A 85 38.87 -25.58 0.55
C GLY A 85 39.59 -24.46 1.32
N CYS A 86 38.98 -23.97 2.40
CA CYS A 86 39.47 -22.85 3.20
C CYS A 86 39.69 -21.56 2.38
N SER A 87 38.88 -21.37 1.34
CA SER A 87 38.89 -20.19 0.46
C SER A 87 40.27 -19.80 -0.12
N ARG A 88 41.24 -20.74 -0.11
CA ARG A 88 42.67 -20.50 -0.39
C ARG A 88 43.39 -19.56 0.59
N HIS A 89 42.75 -19.22 1.70
CA HIS A 89 43.26 -18.39 2.79
C HIS A 89 43.43 -19.21 4.08
N GLY A 90 43.57 -20.53 3.97
CA GLY A 90 43.82 -21.40 5.10
C GLY A 90 44.29 -22.78 4.70
N GLN A 91 44.74 -23.54 5.69
CA GLN A 91 45.15 -24.93 5.55
C GLN A 91 44.09 -25.83 6.17
N CYS A 92 43.63 -26.83 5.41
CA CYS A 92 42.65 -27.80 5.91
C CYS A 92 43.33 -28.83 6.81
N THR A 93 42.94 -28.88 8.08
CA THR A 93 43.49 -29.77 9.11
C THR A 93 42.38 -30.64 9.72
N LEU A 94 42.78 -31.77 10.32
CA LEU A 94 41.85 -32.73 10.93
C LEU A 94 42.04 -32.68 12.45
N GLU A 95 41.08 -32.09 13.16
CA GLU A 95 41.05 -32.05 14.63
C GLU A 95 39.83 -32.81 15.14
N ASN A 96 40.04 -33.73 16.08
CA ASN A 96 38.98 -34.53 16.74
C ASN A 96 38.02 -35.28 15.79
N GLY A 97 38.46 -35.61 14.57
CA GLY A 97 37.65 -36.33 13.58
C GLY A 97 36.79 -35.44 12.68
N GLU A 98 36.87 -34.12 12.83
CA GLU A 98 36.24 -33.13 11.95
C GLU A 98 37.30 -32.35 11.16
N TYR A 99 36.95 -31.96 9.92
CA TYR A 99 37.81 -31.15 9.07
C TYR A 99 37.57 -29.68 9.36
N ARG A 100 38.64 -28.95 9.74
CA ARG A 100 38.62 -27.53 10.08
C ARG A 100 39.63 -26.77 9.23
N CYS A 101 39.32 -25.52 8.91
CA CYS A 101 40.25 -24.61 8.28
C CYS A 101 41.07 -23.86 9.33
N ASP A 102 42.40 -24.00 9.26
CA ASP A 102 43.34 -23.13 9.96
C ASP A 102 43.69 -21.95 9.05
N CYS A 103 43.09 -20.79 9.33
CA CYS A 103 43.24 -19.60 8.50
C CYS A 103 44.63 -18.97 8.64
N ILE A 104 45.13 -18.42 7.54
CA ILE A 104 46.36 -17.61 7.53
C ILE A 104 46.09 -16.25 8.19
N GLU A 105 47.16 -15.62 8.68
CA GLU A 105 47.08 -14.31 9.34
C GLU A 105 46.35 -13.27 8.46
N GLY A 106 45.37 -12.56 9.03
CA GLY A 106 44.49 -11.63 8.30
C GLY A 106 43.20 -12.23 7.75
N TRP A 107 42.89 -13.50 8.03
CA TRP A 107 41.67 -14.17 7.58
C TRP A 107 41.01 -14.99 8.68
N ALA A 108 39.67 -15.05 8.68
CA ALA A 108 38.85 -15.76 9.64
C ALA A 108 37.60 -16.40 8.98
N GLY A 109 36.79 -17.06 9.80
CA GLY A 109 35.59 -17.79 9.37
C GLY A 109 35.82 -19.30 9.24
N SER A 110 34.74 -20.08 9.17
CA SER A 110 34.80 -21.55 9.11
C SER A 110 35.50 -22.07 7.85
N ASP A 111 35.55 -21.26 6.79
CA ASP A 111 36.21 -21.52 5.52
C ASP A 111 37.24 -20.45 5.13
N CYS A 112 37.70 -19.63 6.08
CA CYS A 112 38.66 -18.54 5.85
C CYS A 112 38.25 -17.52 4.77
N SER A 113 36.95 -17.26 4.62
CA SER A 113 36.42 -16.29 3.65
C SER A 113 36.34 -14.86 4.17
N ILE A 114 36.52 -14.65 5.47
CA ILE A 114 36.38 -13.35 6.13
C ILE A 114 37.77 -12.70 6.18
N ALA A 115 37.95 -11.54 5.57
CA ALA A 115 39.16 -10.72 5.74
C ALA A 115 39.11 -10.03 7.11
N LEU A 116 40.27 -9.81 7.74
CA LEU A 116 40.37 -9.15 9.04
C LEU A 116 41.11 -7.80 8.89
N GLU A 117 40.63 -6.79 9.59
CA GLU A 117 41.33 -5.53 9.81
C GLU A 117 42.64 -5.74 10.61
N LEU A 118 43.78 -5.44 9.98
CA LEU A 118 45.12 -5.65 10.57
C LEU A 118 45.80 -4.33 10.98
N ASN A 119 45.42 -3.18 10.39
CA ASN A 119 46.06 -1.90 10.64
C ASN A 119 45.15 -0.98 11.44
N CYS A 120 45.08 -1.22 12.74
CA CYS A 120 44.15 -0.56 13.65
C CYS A 120 44.44 0.92 13.99
N LYS A 121 45.09 1.69 13.10
CA LYS A 121 45.49 3.10 13.31
C LYS A 121 45.50 3.96 12.05
N ASP A 122 45.05 3.47 10.90
CA ASP A 122 45.18 4.17 9.62
C ASP A 122 43.87 4.80 9.11
N ASN A 123 42.75 4.62 9.81
CA ASN A 123 41.38 5.03 9.43
C ASN A 123 40.94 4.49 8.07
N ILE A 124 41.51 3.38 7.64
CA ILE A 124 41.13 2.68 6.41
C ILE A 124 40.38 1.41 6.81
N ASP A 125 39.35 1.10 6.04
CA ASP A 125 38.57 -0.12 6.12
C ASP A 125 39.25 -1.14 5.17
N ASN A 126 40.20 -1.91 5.71
CA ASN A 126 41.06 -2.81 4.93
C ASN A 126 40.36 -4.14 4.59
N ASP A 127 39.30 -4.51 5.31
CA ASP A 127 38.47 -5.70 5.03
C ASP A 127 37.13 -5.37 4.34
N GLY A 128 36.73 -4.10 4.30
CA GLY A 128 35.65 -3.56 3.48
C GLY A 128 34.25 -3.72 4.08
N ASP A 129 34.16 -3.87 5.41
CA ASP A 129 32.90 -4.14 6.11
C ASP A 129 32.16 -2.86 6.56
N GLY A 130 32.77 -1.69 6.37
CA GLY A 130 32.25 -0.38 6.72
C GLY A 130 32.71 0.16 8.08
N MET A 131 33.56 -0.57 8.81
CA MET A 131 34.18 -0.14 10.05
C MET A 131 35.68 0.15 9.86
N THR A 132 36.27 0.97 10.73
CA THR A 132 37.68 1.38 10.63
C THR A 132 38.35 1.41 12.00
N ASP A 133 39.61 1.00 12.07
CA ASP A 133 40.43 1.02 13.29
C ASP A 133 39.72 0.43 14.53
N CYS A 134 39.73 1.13 15.67
CA CYS A 134 39.12 0.68 16.91
C CYS A 134 37.59 0.69 16.92
N SER A 135 36.94 1.13 15.84
CA SER A 135 35.48 0.95 15.67
C SER A 135 35.15 -0.47 15.21
N ASP A 136 36.14 -1.16 14.66
CA ASP A 136 36.08 -2.54 14.20
C ASP A 136 36.40 -3.52 15.35
N SER A 137 35.71 -4.67 15.38
CA SER A 137 35.80 -5.61 16.52
C SER A 137 37.08 -6.43 16.52
N GLU A 138 37.71 -6.57 15.37
CA GLU A 138 38.90 -7.34 15.06
C GLU A 138 40.14 -6.60 15.61
N CYS A 139 40.07 -5.26 15.61
CA CYS A 139 41.08 -4.38 16.17
C CYS A 139 41.12 -4.31 17.71
N CYS A 140 40.12 -4.85 18.40
CA CYS A 140 40.06 -4.80 19.86
C CYS A 140 41.14 -5.63 20.56
N SER A 141 41.71 -6.61 19.88
CA SER A 141 42.87 -7.36 20.36
C SER A 141 44.21 -6.61 20.17
N HIS A 142 44.23 -5.55 19.36
CA HIS A 142 45.44 -4.81 19.05
C HIS A 142 45.77 -3.81 20.18
N PRO A 143 47.05 -3.68 20.62
CA PRO A 143 47.43 -2.76 21.70
C PRO A 143 47.09 -1.29 21.46
N ALA A 144 46.77 -0.92 20.22
CA ALA A 144 46.26 0.40 19.85
C ALA A 144 44.87 0.69 20.42
N CYS A 145 44.03 -0.34 20.50
CA CYS A 145 42.60 -0.23 20.76
C CYS A 145 42.19 -0.91 22.07
N SER A 146 43.12 -1.54 22.79
CA SER A 146 42.84 -2.28 24.04
C SER A 146 42.19 -1.44 25.14
N GLU A 147 42.44 -0.12 25.15
CA GLU A 147 41.85 0.85 26.09
C GLU A 147 40.78 1.74 25.41
N HIS A 148 40.43 1.46 24.15
CA HIS A 148 39.44 2.24 23.41
C HIS A 148 38.03 1.83 23.85
N ILE A 149 37.12 2.80 24.00
CA ILE A 149 35.77 2.58 24.54
C ILE A 149 34.97 1.53 23.76
N MET A 150 35.21 1.43 22.46
CA MET A 150 34.55 0.47 21.57
C MET A 150 35.05 -0.98 21.74
N CYS A 151 36.19 -1.17 22.42
CA CYS A 151 36.86 -2.45 22.61
C CYS A 151 36.89 -2.94 24.06
N LEU A 152 36.14 -2.28 24.95
CA LEU A 152 35.92 -2.72 26.31
C LEU A 152 35.06 -3.99 26.34
N SER A 153 35.70 -5.16 26.26
CA SER A 153 35.06 -6.45 26.48
C SER A 153 34.76 -6.66 27.96
N SER A 154 33.57 -7.20 28.28
CA SER A 154 33.27 -7.65 29.64
C SER A 154 33.87 -9.02 29.94
N ASN A 155 34.02 -9.35 31.23
CA ASN A 155 34.60 -10.63 31.64
C ASN A 155 33.70 -11.81 31.25
N ASP A 156 34.31 -12.96 30.95
CA ASP A 156 33.60 -14.19 30.60
C ASP A 156 32.63 -14.60 31.73
N PRO A 157 31.33 -14.86 31.43
CA PRO A 157 30.33 -15.23 32.43
C PRO A 157 30.70 -16.48 33.24
N VAL A 158 31.34 -17.47 32.62
CA VAL A 158 31.77 -18.72 33.26
C VAL A 158 32.92 -18.42 34.22
N GLU A 159 33.90 -17.59 33.83
CA GLU A 159 34.97 -17.18 34.74
C GLU A 159 34.45 -16.39 35.95
N VAL A 160 33.51 -15.47 35.74
CA VAL A 160 32.90 -14.69 36.83
C VAL A 160 32.13 -15.61 37.79
N LEU A 161 31.39 -16.60 37.27
CA LEU A 161 30.64 -17.56 38.08
C LEU A 161 31.56 -18.52 38.84
N LEU A 162 32.65 -18.99 38.23
CA LEU A 162 33.62 -19.89 38.87
C LEU A 162 34.41 -19.21 40.00
N ARG A 163 34.62 -17.88 39.91
CA ARG A 163 35.29 -17.09 40.96
C ARG A 163 34.39 -16.77 42.16
N LYS A 164 33.09 -17.07 42.11
CA LYS A 164 32.11 -16.67 43.13
C LYS A 164 31.49 -17.89 43.82
N GLN A 165 31.28 -17.78 45.14
CA GLN A 165 30.54 -18.82 45.88
C GLN A 165 29.07 -18.85 45.41
N PRO A 166 28.49 -20.04 45.19
CA PRO A 166 27.09 -20.15 44.84
C PRO A 166 26.22 -19.58 45.98
N PRO A 167 25.23 -18.72 45.67
CA PRO A 167 24.40 -18.08 46.67
C PRO A 167 23.56 -19.12 47.43
N SER A 168 23.28 -18.84 48.71
CA SER A 168 22.40 -19.66 49.55
C SER A 168 21.05 -19.92 48.88
N VAL A 169 20.44 -21.07 49.16
CA VAL A 169 19.06 -21.38 48.74
C VAL A 169 18.06 -20.38 49.33
N THR A 170 18.40 -19.71 50.44
CA THR A 170 17.61 -18.63 51.05
C THR A 170 18.01 -17.21 50.61
N ALA A 171 19.00 -17.07 49.73
CA ALA A 171 19.50 -15.77 49.27
C ALA A 171 18.43 -15.00 48.48
N SER A 172 18.40 -13.68 48.67
CA SER A 172 17.51 -12.78 47.95
C SER A 172 17.79 -12.81 46.44
N PHE A 173 16.81 -12.41 45.62
CA PHE A 173 17.00 -12.32 44.17
C PHE A 173 18.25 -11.50 43.84
N TYR A 174 18.41 -10.33 44.45
CA TYR A 174 19.58 -9.46 44.29
C TYR A 174 20.89 -10.20 44.60
N GLN A 175 20.96 -10.95 45.71
CA GLN A 175 22.16 -11.73 46.05
C GLN A 175 22.49 -12.84 45.03
N ARG A 176 21.50 -13.34 44.30
CA ARG A 176 21.69 -14.35 43.26
C ARG A 176 22.11 -13.77 41.91
N VAL A 177 21.73 -12.53 41.61
CA VAL A 177 22.03 -11.86 40.32
C VAL A 177 23.06 -10.75 40.42
N LYS A 178 23.55 -10.39 41.62
CA LYS A 178 24.51 -9.29 41.81
C LYS A 178 25.83 -9.49 41.06
N PHE A 179 26.20 -10.72 40.75
CA PHE A 179 27.43 -11.01 39.99
C PHE A 179 27.43 -10.41 38.58
N LEU A 180 26.25 -10.00 38.06
CA LEU A 180 26.08 -9.36 36.76
C LEU A 180 26.36 -7.84 36.78
N ILE A 181 26.49 -7.24 37.96
CA ILE A 181 26.57 -5.77 38.17
C ILE A 181 27.67 -5.36 39.17
N GLU A 182 28.38 -6.31 39.76
CA GLU A 182 29.54 -6.04 40.63
C GLU A 182 30.77 -5.60 39.81
N GLU A 183 31.75 -4.98 40.47
CA GLU A 183 33.06 -4.71 39.84
C GLU A 183 33.64 -6.01 39.25
N ASN A 184 34.12 -5.93 38.00
CA ASN A 184 34.57 -7.07 37.18
C ASN A 184 33.46 -8.08 36.81
N SER A 185 32.21 -7.65 36.67
CA SER A 185 31.11 -8.48 36.16
C SER A 185 31.17 -8.72 34.64
N VAL A 186 30.14 -9.39 34.12
CA VAL A 186 29.90 -9.58 32.67
C VAL A 186 29.42 -8.29 31.98
N GLN A 187 29.43 -7.14 32.66
CA GLN A 187 29.08 -5.84 32.11
C GLN A 187 30.17 -4.82 32.49
N SER A 188 30.66 -4.09 31.48
CA SER A 188 31.69 -3.04 31.64
C SER A 188 31.11 -1.67 32.00
N TYR A 189 29.79 -1.48 31.87
CA TYR A 189 29.11 -0.18 32.06
C TYR A 189 28.09 -0.17 33.21
N ALA A 190 27.97 -1.25 33.98
CA ALA A 190 27.03 -1.33 35.08
C ALA A 190 27.68 -0.82 36.38
N HIS A 191 27.29 0.36 36.84
CA HIS A 191 27.68 0.85 38.17
C HIS A 191 26.69 0.36 39.23
N MET A 192 27.21 -0.11 40.39
CA MET A 192 26.38 -0.60 41.51
C MET A 192 25.37 0.46 42.00
N ASP A 193 25.67 1.75 41.81
CA ASP A 193 24.81 2.87 42.24
C ASP A 193 23.54 3.01 41.39
N GLU A 194 23.49 2.40 40.20
CA GLU A 194 22.30 2.38 39.32
C GLU A 194 21.33 1.24 39.66
N TYR A 195 21.73 0.32 40.54
CA TYR A 195 20.99 -0.90 40.87
C TYR A 195 20.55 -0.96 42.33
N SER A 196 19.28 -0.65 42.58
CA SER A 196 18.63 -0.82 43.88
C SER A 196 18.16 -2.27 44.07
N GLU A 197 18.15 -2.78 45.32
CA GLU A 197 17.43 -4.02 45.69
C GLU A 197 15.95 -4.01 45.26
N ASN A 198 15.42 -2.81 44.94
CA ASN A 198 14.06 -2.64 44.48
C ASN A 198 13.84 -2.60 42.96
N PHE A 199 14.89 -2.42 42.14
CA PHE A 199 14.77 -2.26 40.69
C PHE A 199 15.45 -3.39 39.91
N THR A 200 15.06 -3.49 38.64
CA THR A 200 15.28 -4.65 37.78
C THR A 200 16.00 -4.18 36.51
N GLY A 201 17.07 -4.89 36.14
CA GLY A 201 18.13 -4.40 35.26
C GLY A 201 17.88 -4.59 33.77
N ALA A 202 18.44 -3.68 32.97
CA ALA A 202 18.53 -3.80 31.52
C ALA A 202 19.98 -4.13 31.12
N MET A 203 20.16 -5.11 30.23
CA MET A 203 21.44 -5.43 29.59
C MET A 203 21.34 -5.13 28.09
N LYS A 204 22.39 -4.58 27.48
CA LYS A 204 22.48 -4.45 26.03
C LYS A 204 23.34 -5.58 25.47
N GLY A 205 22.79 -6.40 24.58
CA GLY A 205 23.53 -7.47 23.89
C GLY A 205 24.31 -6.96 22.67
N LYS A 206 25.24 -7.78 22.17
CA LYS A 206 26.03 -7.50 20.95
C LYS A 206 25.18 -7.31 19.69
N SER A 207 23.96 -7.84 19.63
CA SER A 207 23.04 -7.80 18.48
C SER A 207 22.01 -6.66 18.54
N SER A 208 22.28 -5.58 19.27
CA SER A 208 21.32 -4.46 19.50
C SER A 208 20.03 -4.81 20.28
N ASN A 209 19.86 -6.07 20.70
CA ASN A 209 18.73 -6.51 21.53
C ASN A 209 18.97 -6.10 23.01
N LEU A 210 17.94 -5.56 23.66
CA LEU A 210 17.98 -5.14 25.07
C LEU A 210 17.32 -6.21 25.93
N PHE A 211 18.04 -6.82 26.87
CA PHE A 211 17.50 -7.86 27.75
C PHE A 211 17.10 -7.28 29.10
N TYR A 212 15.89 -7.58 29.57
CA TYR A 212 15.37 -7.15 30.86
C TYR A 212 15.14 -8.33 31.81
N MET A 213 15.62 -8.24 33.04
CA MET A 213 15.48 -9.32 34.03
C MET A 213 14.39 -9.01 35.06
N LYS A 214 13.28 -9.73 35.01
CA LYS A 214 12.18 -9.58 35.98
C LYS A 214 12.47 -10.30 37.30
N ARG A 215 11.98 -9.77 38.44
CA ARG A 215 12.02 -10.44 39.76
C ARG A 215 11.43 -11.86 39.78
N SER A 216 10.67 -12.24 38.74
CA SER A 216 10.07 -13.56 38.55
C SER A 216 10.97 -14.59 37.85
N LEU A 217 12.30 -14.39 37.81
CA LEU A 217 13.27 -15.29 37.14
C LEU A 217 13.04 -15.45 35.62
N HIS A 218 12.50 -14.42 34.97
CA HIS A 218 12.36 -14.40 33.51
C HIS A 218 13.33 -13.37 32.91
N VAL A 219 14.05 -13.77 31.86
CA VAL A 219 14.82 -12.88 31.00
C VAL A 219 13.95 -12.57 29.79
N LEU A 220 13.64 -11.29 29.58
CA LEU A 220 12.88 -10.81 28.43
C LEU A 220 13.85 -10.17 27.44
N ALA A 221 13.75 -10.49 26.16
CA ALA A 221 14.47 -9.78 25.10
C ALA A 221 13.53 -8.73 24.49
N LEU A 222 13.96 -7.47 24.48
CA LEU A 222 13.40 -6.44 23.62
C LEU A 222 14.14 -6.54 22.29
N GLU A 223 13.42 -7.06 21.30
CA GLU A 223 13.87 -7.17 19.92
C GLU A 223 13.08 -6.17 19.07
N HIS A 224 13.67 -5.74 17.96
CA HIS A 224 12.89 -5.05 16.94
C HIS A 224 11.85 -6.03 16.41
N TYR A 225 10.59 -5.61 16.40
CA TYR A 225 9.53 -6.44 15.84
C TYR A 225 9.82 -6.73 14.36
N LEU A 226 9.92 -8.01 14.04
CA LEU A 226 9.93 -8.53 12.69
C LEU A 226 8.75 -9.50 12.56
N PRO A 227 7.90 -9.35 11.52
CA PRO A 227 6.80 -10.27 11.30
C PRO A 227 7.29 -11.71 11.24
N SER A 228 6.60 -12.60 11.95
CA SER A 228 6.84 -14.04 11.84
C SER A 228 6.17 -14.62 10.59
N HIS A 229 6.69 -15.72 10.08
CA HIS A 229 6.09 -16.45 8.96
C HIS A 229 5.31 -17.67 9.46
N ASP A 230 4.26 -18.02 8.72
CA ASP A 230 3.49 -19.24 8.96
C ASP A 230 4.21 -20.51 8.46
N GLU A 231 3.58 -21.68 8.60
CA GLU A 231 4.12 -22.96 8.14
C GLU A 231 4.44 -23.01 6.63
N ASN A 232 3.81 -22.14 5.84
CA ASN A 232 4.04 -22.02 4.40
C ASN A 232 5.14 -21.01 4.06
N GLY A 233 5.71 -20.32 5.06
CA GLY A 233 6.66 -19.25 4.87
C GLY A 233 6.02 -17.93 4.42
N GLU A 234 4.73 -17.72 4.68
CA GLU A 234 4.02 -16.47 4.40
C GLU A 234 4.00 -15.55 5.62
N PHE A 235 4.21 -14.25 5.39
CA PHE A 235 4.11 -13.19 6.40
C PHE A 235 2.75 -12.52 6.30
N HIS A 236 2.04 -12.42 7.42
CA HIS A 236 0.71 -11.82 7.48
C HIS A 236 0.82 -10.50 8.23
N ILE A 237 0.69 -9.39 7.51
CA ILE A 237 0.81 -8.03 8.06
C ILE A 237 -0.59 -7.40 8.14
N PRO A 238 -1.21 -7.36 9.33
CA PRO A 238 -2.53 -6.77 9.47
C PRO A 238 -2.48 -5.23 9.40
N PHE A 239 -3.53 -4.63 8.87
CA PHE A 239 -3.77 -3.19 8.90
C PHE A 239 -5.21 -2.91 9.35
N PRO A 240 -5.44 -2.84 10.69
CA PRO A 240 -6.77 -2.64 11.25
C PRO A 240 -7.56 -1.42 10.74
N PRO A 241 -6.94 -0.25 10.43
CA PRO A 241 -7.68 0.92 9.96
C PRO A 241 -8.47 0.71 8.67
N SER A 242 -7.97 -0.10 7.72
CA SER A 242 -8.71 -0.47 6.51
C SER A 242 -9.44 -1.82 6.63
N SER A 243 -9.31 -2.49 7.78
CA SER A 243 -9.81 -3.85 8.01
C SER A 243 -9.23 -4.86 7.00
N GLU A 244 -7.90 -4.83 6.79
CA GLU A 244 -7.19 -5.68 5.83
C GLU A 244 -6.02 -6.44 6.45
N ILE A 245 -5.62 -7.55 5.82
CA ILE A 245 -4.38 -8.30 6.08
C ILE A 245 -3.63 -8.44 4.76
N TYR A 246 -2.39 -7.98 4.74
CA TYR A 246 -1.49 -8.12 3.59
C TYR A 246 -0.62 -9.36 3.78
N VAL A 247 -0.70 -10.29 2.83
CA VAL A 247 0.03 -11.55 2.86
C VAL A 247 1.21 -11.47 1.90
N PHE A 248 2.40 -11.70 2.41
CA PHE A 248 3.65 -11.71 1.65
C PHE A 248 4.26 -13.11 1.65
N ASN A 249 4.85 -13.54 0.54
CA ASN A 249 5.58 -14.80 0.53
C ASN A 249 6.97 -14.67 1.18
N ARG A 250 7.71 -15.78 1.27
CA ARG A 250 9.08 -15.84 1.78
C ARG A 250 10.11 -14.91 1.11
N TYR A 251 9.77 -14.32 -0.04
CA TYR A 251 10.61 -13.38 -0.78
C TYR A 251 10.17 -11.92 -0.61
N GLY A 252 9.16 -11.64 0.22
CA GLY A 252 8.61 -10.30 0.43
C GLY A 252 7.68 -9.82 -0.68
N GLN A 253 7.18 -10.71 -1.55
CA GLN A 253 6.21 -10.35 -2.58
C GLN A 253 4.79 -10.40 -2.01
N HIS A 254 4.02 -9.32 -2.20
CA HIS A 254 2.61 -9.26 -1.80
C HIS A 254 1.80 -10.23 -2.67
N VAL A 255 1.28 -11.32 -2.10
CA VAL A 255 0.56 -12.40 -2.82
C VAL A 255 -0.96 -12.33 -2.65
N ALA A 256 -1.45 -11.80 -1.54
CA ALA A 256 -2.88 -11.63 -1.31
C ALA A 256 -3.17 -10.48 -0.33
N THR A 257 -4.28 -9.77 -0.56
CA THR A 257 -4.91 -8.92 0.43
C THR A 257 -6.19 -9.60 0.89
N LYS A 258 -6.31 -9.86 2.19
CA LYS A 258 -7.47 -10.48 2.83
C LYS A 258 -8.22 -9.44 3.67
N ASP A 259 -9.50 -9.64 3.82
CA ASP A 259 -10.34 -8.87 4.74
C ASP A 259 -10.09 -9.35 6.18
N LEU A 260 -9.84 -8.42 7.10
CA LEU A 260 -9.48 -8.75 8.49
C LEU A 260 -10.65 -9.36 9.27
N THR A 261 -11.89 -8.96 8.99
CA THR A 261 -13.07 -9.39 9.77
C THR A 261 -13.67 -10.69 9.24
N SER A 262 -13.63 -10.94 7.94
CA SER A 262 -14.18 -12.15 7.30
C SER A 262 -13.11 -13.18 6.90
N GLY A 263 -11.83 -12.80 6.84
CA GLY A 263 -10.73 -13.65 6.38
C GLY A 263 -10.72 -13.94 4.87
N LYS A 264 -11.70 -13.41 4.12
CA LYS A 264 -11.83 -13.66 2.68
C LYS A 264 -10.78 -12.89 1.88
N THR A 265 -10.33 -13.47 0.76
CA THR A 265 -9.36 -12.81 -0.13
C THR A 265 -10.07 -11.74 -0.95
N ARG A 266 -9.64 -10.48 -0.82
CA ARG A 266 -10.11 -9.33 -1.62
C ARG A 266 -9.35 -9.22 -2.94
N TYR A 267 -8.04 -9.38 -2.87
CA TYR A 267 -7.14 -9.31 -4.03
C TYR A 267 -6.10 -10.42 -3.96
N SER A 268 -5.75 -10.98 -5.12
CA SER A 268 -4.66 -11.92 -5.30
C SER A 268 -3.69 -11.41 -6.36
N PHE A 269 -2.39 -11.61 -6.12
CA PHE A 269 -1.31 -11.04 -6.91
C PHE A 269 -0.45 -12.16 -7.47
N LEU A 270 -0.37 -12.25 -8.79
CA LEU A 270 0.41 -13.26 -9.49
C LEU A 270 1.69 -12.66 -10.07
N TYR A 271 2.81 -13.33 -9.84
CA TYR A 271 4.12 -12.93 -10.33
C TYR A 271 4.60 -13.88 -11.43
N SER A 272 5.46 -13.37 -12.30
CA SER A 272 6.06 -14.16 -13.41
C SER A 272 6.87 -15.37 -12.94
N LYS A 273 7.46 -15.28 -11.73
CA LYS A 273 8.31 -16.31 -11.10
C LYS A 273 8.13 -16.24 -9.59
N ASN A 274 8.21 -17.38 -8.91
CA ASN A 274 8.21 -17.47 -7.45
C ASN A 274 9.63 -17.33 -6.89
N THR A 275 10.22 -16.15 -7.09
CA THR A 275 11.59 -15.78 -6.67
C THR A 275 11.60 -14.28 -6.35
N SER A 276 12.60 -13.78 -5.62
CA SER A 276 12.77 -12.33 -5.37
C SER A 276 12.78 -11.46 -6.65
N PHE A 277 13.20 -12.01 -7.79
CA PHE A 277 13.19 -11.33 -9.10
C PHE A 277 11.85 -11.42 -9.87
N GLY A 278 10.82 -12.04 -9.29
CA GLY A 278 9.51 -12.15 -9.91
C GLY A 278 8.85 -10.78 -10.09
N ARG A 279 8.29 -10.52 -11.28
CA ARG A 279 7.60 -9.26 -11.57
C ARG A 279 6.09 -9.48 -11.52
N LEU A 280 5.34 -8.51 -11.00
CA LEU A 280 3.88 -8.55 -10.99
C LEU A 280 3.36 -8.66 -12.43
N SER A 281 2.41 -9.58 -12.62
CA SER A 281 1.86 -9.96 -13.93
C SER A 281 0.34 -9.85 -13.97
N THR A 282 -0.36 -10.20 -12.89
CA THR A 282 -1.82 -10.13 -12.82
C THR A 282 -2.27 -9.84 -11.40
N VAL A 283 -3.26 -8.96 -11.27
CA VAL A 283 -4.00 -8.73 -10.03
C VAL A 283 -5.43 -9.20 -10.27
N THR A 284 -5.93 -10.09 -9.42
CA THR A 284 -7.29 -10.64 -9.53
C THR A 284 -8.09 -10.26 -8.28
N ASP A 285 -9.26 -9.67 -8.47
CA ASP A 285 -10.18 -9.36 -7.37
C ASP A 285 -10.94 -10.60 -6.88
N ALA A 286 -11.73 -10.44 -5.81
CA ALA A 286 -12.52 -11.51 -5.21
C ALA A 286 -13.53 -12.19 -6.16
N SER A 287 -13.93 -11.51 -7.24
CA SER A 287 -14.88 -12.05 -8.23
C SER A 287 -14.21 -12.53 -9.51
N GLY A 288 -12.89 -12.56 -9.56
CA GLY A 288 -12.14 -13.08 -10.69
C GLY A 288 -11.88 -12.04 -11.79
N ASN A 289 -12.21 -10.77 -11.58
CA ASN A 289 -11.80 -9.70 -12.50
C ASN A 289 -10.28 -9.52 -12.42
N LYS A 290 -9.64 -9.43 -13.57
CA LYS A 290 -8.19 -9.40 -13.70
C LYS A 290 -7.73 -8.09 -14.29
N ILE A 291 -6.65 -7.57 -13.73
CA ILE A 291 -5.82 -6.53 -14.34
C ILE A 291 -4.50 -7.20 -14.70
N GLN A 292 -4.16 -7.20 -15.98
CA GLN A 292 -2.95 -7.83 -16.53
C GLN A 292 -1.92 -6.77 -16.93
N PHE A 293 -0.67 -7.01 -16.55
CA PHE A 293 0.47 -6.16 -16.89
C PHE A 293 1.22 -6.79 -18.06
N LEU A 294 0.89 -6.35 -19.27
CA LEU A 294 1.52 -6.83 -20.49
C LEU A 294 2.89 -6.19 -20.67
N ARG A 295 3.87 -7.03 -20.99
CA ARG A 295 5.27 -6.64 -21.13
C ARG A 295 5.77 -6.84 -22.55
N ASP A 296 6.69 -5.99 -22.97
CA ASP A 296 7.40 -6.13 -24.24
C ASP A 296 8.50 -7.21 -24.17
N TYR A 297 9.23 -7.40 -25.28
CA TYR A 297 10.37 -8.34 -25.36
C TYR A 297 11.53 -7.98 -24.40
N SER A 298 11.58 -6.75 -23.89
CA SER A 298 12.55 -6.27 -22.90
C SER A 298 12.06 -6.47 -21.45
N ASN A 299 10.93 -7.15 -21.24
CA ASN A 299 10.25 -7.35 -19.96
C ASN A 299 9.74 -6.05 -19.29
N VAL A 300 9.63 -4.95 -20.01
CA VAL A 300 9.12 -3.67 -19.53
C VAL A 300 7.60 -3.61 -19.74
N VAL A 301 6.85 -3.02 -18.80
CA VAL A 301 5.37 -2.93 -18.95
C VAL A 301 5.05 -1.98 -20.10
N SER A 302 4.37 -2.48 -21.11
CA SER A 302 3.93 -1.71 -22.28
C SER A 302 2.45 -1.33 -22.21
N SER A 303 1.63 -2.16 -21.57
CA SER A 303 0.21 -1.88 -21.41
C SER A 303 -0.41 -2.60 -20.22
N ILE A 304 -1.43 -1.97 -19.64
CA ILE A 304 -2.27 -2.55 -18.60
C ILE A 304 -3.64 -2.81 -19.22
N GLU A 305 -4.14 -4.04 -19.06
CA GLU A 305 -5.41 -4.48 -19.62
C GLU A 305 -6.32 -5.02 -18.52
N ASN A 306 -7.61 -4.70 -18.57
CA ASN A 306 -8.62 -5.26 -17.66
C ASN A 306 -9.39 -6.43 -18.31
N THR A 307 -10.30 -7.06 -17.58
CA THR A 307 -11.18 -8.14 -18.08
C THR A 307 -12.25 -7.69 -19.07
N GLN A 308 -12.30 -6.41 -19.42
CA GLN A 308 -13.24 -5.81 -20.38
C GLN A 308 -12.50 -5.23 -21.59
N ASP A 309 -11.26 -5.68 -21.83
CA ASP A 309 -10.38 -5.26 -22.93
C ASP A 309 -10.10 -3.74 -22.96
N HIS A 310 -10.26 -3.05 -21.82
CA HIS A 310 -9.78 -1.68 -21.68
C HIS A 310 -8.28 -1.70 -21.48
N LYS A 311 -7.59 -1.09 -22.44
CA LYS A 311 -6.14 -1.04 -22.51
C LYS A 311 -5.64 0.38 -22.22
N SER A 312 -4.78 0.50 -21.23
CA SER A 312 -3.97 1.69 -20.97
C SER A 312 -2.55 1.44 -21.46
N GLU A 313 -2.04 2.29 -22.34
CA GLU A 313 -0.70 2.18 -22.90
C GLU A 313 0.29 2.99 -22.06
N ILE A 314 1.44 2.38 -21.78
CA ILE A 314 2.47 2.94 -20.92
C ILE A 314 3.78 2.95 -21.68
N GLN A 315 4.46 4.11 -21.71
CA GLN A 315 5.81 4.21 -22.21
C GLN A 315 6.77 4.40 -21.03
N ILE A 316 7.81 3.58 -21.01
CA ILE A 316 8.85 3.57 -19.99
C ILE A 316 10.19 3.81 -20.69
N ASN A 317 11.02 4.71 -20.15
CA ASN A 317 12.32 5.01 -20.73
C ASN A 317 13.35 3.90 -20.43
N GLY A 318 14.57 4.01 -20.99
CA GLY A 318 15.64 3.03 -20.77
C GLY A 318 16.13 2.87 -19.32
N ILE A 319 15.77 3.81 -18.43
CA ILE A 319 16.10 3.80 -17.00
C ILE A 319 15.00 3.09 -16.17
N GLY A 320 13.84 2.80 -16.78
CA GLY A 320 12.73 2.12 -16.10
C GLY A 320 11.68 3.06 -15.49
N ILE A 321 11.67 4.34 -15.86
CA ILE A 321 10.72 5.35 -15.39
C ILE A 321 9.62 5.57 -16.43
N MET A 322 8.36 5.66 -15.99
CA MET A 322 7.20 5.92 -16.84
C MET A 322 7.20 7.36 -17.35
N THR A 323 7.18 7.56 -18.67
CA THR A 323 7.22 8.87 -19.33
C THR A 323 5.91 9.26 -20.00
N LYS A 324 5.07 8.27 -20.35
CA LYS A 324 3.79 8.54 -20.99
C LYS A 324 2.74 7.51 -20.57
N LEU A 325 1.53 7.98 -20.34
CA LEU A 325 0.34 7.17 -20.11
C LEU A 325 -0.75 7.63 -21.09
N SER A 326 -1.26 6.71 -21.91
CA SER A 326 -2.31 6.98 -22.89
C SER A 326 -3.48 6.01 -22.68
N GLU A 327 -4.70 6.53 -22.70
CA GLU A 327 -5.94 5.75 -22.58
C GLU A 327 -6.94 6.23 -23.61
N LYS A 328 -7.68 5.31 -24.23
CA LYS A 328 -8.63 5.65 -25.29
C LYS A 328 -9.70 6.61 -24.77
N GLY A 329 -9.76 7.80 -25.39
CA GLY A 329 -10.76 8.81 -25.06
C GLY A 329 -10.46 9.65 -23.81
N ARG A 330 -9.26 9.51 -23.26
CA ARG A 330 -8.71 10.43 -22.27
C ARG A 330 -7.52 11.17 -22.85
N GLN A 331 -7.19 12.29 -22.22
CA GLN A 331 -5.97 13.02 -22.54
C GLN A 331 -4.74 12.18 -22.19
N GLU A 332 -3.73 12.25 -23.05
CA GLU A 332 -2.44 11.64 -22.76
C GLU A 332 -1.73 12.41 -21.65
N ILE A 333 -1.14 11.68 -20.71
CA ILE A 333 -0.33 12.23 -19.64
C ILE A 333 1.13 12.02 -20.02
N GLU A 334 1.90 13.09 -20.14
CA GLU A 334 3.34 13.05 -20.36
C GLU A 334 4.07 13.52 -19.11
N LEU A 335 5.14 12.81 -18.76
CA LEU A 335 5.93 13.00 -17.57
C LEU A 335 7.39 13.16 -17.98
N ASP A 336 7.94 14.33 -17.68
CA ASP A 336 9.34 14.66 -17.93
C ASP A 336 10.13 14.61 -16.64
N TYR A 337 11.33 14.03 -16.70
CA TYR A 337 12.17 13.77 -15.53
C TYR A 337 13.57 14.30 -15.76
N ASP A 338 14.23 14.73 -14.69
CA ASP A 338 15.66 14.98 -14.70
C ASP A 338 16.42 13.64 -14.87
N SER A 339 17.29 13.58 -15.87
CA SER A 339 17.96 12.33 -16.26
C SER A 339 18.94 11.81 -15.21
N ASN A 340 19.41 12.65 -14.30
CA ASN A 340 20.44 12.30 -13.32
C ASN A 340 19.84 11.93 -11.97
N THR A 341 18.81 12.65 -11.53
CA THR A 341 18.18 12.50 -10.22
C THR A 341 16.92 11.62 -10.24
N GLY A 342 16.28 11.49 -11.41
CA GLY A 342 14.98 10.80 -11.54
C GLY A 342 13.81 11.59 -10.94
N LEU A 343 14.01 12.88 -10.59
CA LEU A 343 12.97 13.77 -10.10
C LEU A 343 12.08 14.26 -11.26
N LEU A 344 10.79 14.46 -11.00
CA LEU A 344 9.81 14.85 -12.01
C LEU A 344 9.91 16.34 -12.31
N ASN A 345 10.39 16.72 -13.49
CA ASN A 345 10.48 18.14 -13.90
C ASN A 345 9.13 18.71 -14.29
N SER A 346 8.33 17.95 -15.05
CA SER A 346 7.02 18.41 -15.47
C SER A 346 6.03 17.28 -15.71
N ARG A 347 4.75 17.60 -15.54
CA ARG A 347 3.61 16.74 -15.86
C ARG A 347 2.67 17.52 -16.76
N SER A 348 2.39 17.02 -17.95
CA SER A 348 1.42 17.60 -18.88
C SER A 348 0.23 16.68 -19.13
N SER A 349 -0.97 17.26 -19.27
CA SER A 349 -2.21 16.58 -19.65
C SER A 349 -3.11 17.56 -20.39
N GLY A 350 -3.36 17.30 -21.68
CA GLY A 350 -4.27 18.07 -22.55
C GLY A 350 -4.27 19.59 -22.36
N GLY A 351 -3.08 20.19 -22.39
CA GLY A 351 -2.87 21.63 -22.32
C GLY A 351 -2.58 22.18 -20.92
N GLU A 352 -2.79 21.40 -19.88
CA GLU A 352 -2.35 21.74 -18.52
C GLU A 352 -0.94 21.20 -18.29
N THR A 353 -0.02 22.06 -17.84
CA THR A 353 1.36 21.66 -17.51
C THR A 353 1.72 22.14 -16.11
N TYR A 354 2.17 21.20 -15.29
CA TYR A 354 2.74 21.43 -13.97
C TYR A 354 4.26 21.35 -14.07
N ILE A 355 4.97 22.31 -13.48
CA ILE A 355 6.43 22.32 -13.45
C ILE A 355 6.88 22.32 -12.00
N TYR A 356 7.83 21.44 -11.67
CA TYR A 356 8.37 21.28 -10.32
C TYR A 356 9.82 21.74 -10.26
N GLN A 357 10.20 22.33 -9.13
CA GLN A 357 11.55 22.78 -8.85
C GLN A 357 12.03 22.15 -7.54
N TYR A 358 13.30 21.76 -7.52
CA TYR A 358 13.91 21.05 -6.41
C TYR A 358 15.16 21.78 -5.91
N ASP A 359 15.53 21.56 -4.66
CA ASP A 359 16.85 21.91 -4.13
C ASP A 359 17.88 20.79 -4.38
N GLU A 360 19.12 21.01 -3.95
CA GLU A 360 20.23 20.05 -4.04
C GLU A 360 19.99 18.75 -3.25
N PHE A 361 19.02 18.73 -2.33
CA PHE A 361 18.63 17.56 -1.53
C PHE A 361 17.41 16.83 -2.11
N GLY A 362 16.90 17.26 -3.28
CA GLY A 362 15.74 16.68 -3.94
C GLY A 362 14.39 17.04 -3.31
N ARG A 363 14.33 18.09 -2.48
CA ARG A 363 13.08 18.59 -1.88
C ARG A 363 12.44 19.63 -2.79
N VAL A 364 11.10 19.64 -2.88
CA VAL A 364 10.38 20.60 -3.72
C VAL A 364 10.50 22.01 -3.14
N THR A 365 11.03 22.94 -3.92
CA THR A 365 11.16 24.37 -3.58
C THR A 365 10.16 25.26 -4.30
N GLY A 366 9.60 24.78 -5.40
CA GLY A 366 8.68 25.54 -6.22
C GLY A 366 7.79 24.67 -7.08
N MET A 367 6.58 25.15 -7.34
CA MET A 367 5.66 24.58 -8.32
C MET A 367 5.06 25.70 -9.16
N ILE A 368 5.06 25.53 -10.47
CA ILE A 368 4.36 26.40 -11.41
C ILE A 368 3.12 25.65 -11.88
N LEU A 369 1.96 26.25 -11.62
CA LEU A 369 0.65 25.69 -11.98
C LEU A 369 0.29 26.05 -13.43
N PRO A 370 -0.60 25.30 -14.09
CA PRO A 370 -1.13 25.64 -15.42
C PRO A 370 -1.71 27.06 -15.55
N SER A 371 -2.18 27.66 -14.46
CA SER A 371 -2.64 29.05 -14.41
C SER A 371 -1.51 30.09 -14.51
N GLY A 372 -0.25 29.68 -14.45
CA GLY A 372 0.93 30.54 -14.31
C GLY A 372 1.21 30.98 -12.86
N GLU A 373 0.41 30.50 -11.90
CA GLU A 373 0.63 30.75 -10.48
C GLU A 373 1.86 29.99 -9.98
N ILE A 374 2.67 30.65 -9.13
CA ILE A 374 3.88 30.08 -8.57
C ILE A 374 3.69 29.88 -7.07
N VAL A 375 3.81 28.62 -6.64
CA VAL A 375 3.87 28.24 -5.23
C VAL A 375 5.34 28.04 -4.87
N ARG A 376 5.85 28.79 -3.89
CA ARG A 376 7.21 28.67 -3.39
C ARG A 376 7.19 28.01 -2.02
N ILE A 377 8.10 27.05 -1.83
CA ILE A 377 8.27 26.31 -0.58
C ILE A 377 9.71 26.52 -0.14
N THR A 378 9.90 27.07 1.05
CA THR A 378 11.24 27.26 1.63
C THR A 378 11.29 26.60 3.00
N SER A 379 12.36 25.86 3.28
CA SER A 379 12.56 25.20 4.56
C SER A 379 13.82 25.69 5.25
N GLN A 380 13.76 25.89 6.56
CA GLN A 380 14.91 26.24 7.40
C GLN A 380 14.91 25.39 8.68
N LEU A 381 16.09 25.10 9.20
CA LEU A 381 16.22 24.49 10.54
C LEU A 381 15.86 25.55 11.57
N ALA A 382 14.90 25.26 12.44
CA ALA A 382 14.53 26.13 13.55
C ALA A 382 15.58 26.04 14.67
N ASP A 383 15.73 27.12 15.44
CA ASP A 383 16.58 27.16 16.64
C ASP A 383 16.19 26.08 17.69
N SER A 384 14.97 25.54 17.61
CA SER A 384 14.41 24.51 18.50
C SER A 384 14.61 23.06 18.04
N GLN A 385 15.62 22.76 17.21
CA GLN A 385 15.88 21.42 16.62
C GLN A 385 14.75 20.84 15.75
N GLY A 386 13.89 21.70 15.20
CA GLY A 386 12.79 21.33 14.29
C GLY A 386 13.00 21.78 12.84
N LEU A 387 12.15 21.31 11.94
CA LEU A 387 12.07 21.83 10.58
C LEU A 387 10.98 22.88 10.49
N THR A 388 11.33 24.07 10.02
CA THR A 388 10.37 25.11 9.65
C THR A 388 10.14 25.06 8.14
N VAL A 389 8.90 24.97 7.71
CA VAL A 389 8.52 25.08 6.30
C VAL A 389 7.60 26.27 6.10
N TYR A 390 7.95 27.14 5.15
CA TYR A 390 7.13 28.25 4.67
C TYR A 390 6.58 27.90 3.30
N VAL A 391 5.27 28.05 3.12
CA VAL A 391 4.62 27.96 1.81
C VAL A 391 4.11 29.35 1.44
N HIS A 392 4.65 29.92 0.36
CA HIS A 392 4.24 31.20 -0.20
C HIS A 392 3.55 31.00 -1.55
N ALA A 393 2.30 31.45 -1.68
CA ALA A 393 1.57 31.43 -2.94
C ALA A 393 1.01 32.82 -3.29
N SER A 394 0.97 33.15 -4.59
CA SER A 394 0.41 34.42 -5.05
C SER A 394 -1.12 34.43 -4.90
N VAL A 395 -1.59 35.41 -4.13
CA VAL A 395 -2.96 35.99 -4.04
C VAL A 395 -4.10 35.06 -4.50
N GLU A 396 -4.84 34.50 -3.53
CA GLU A 396 -6.09 33.72 -3.66
C GLU A 396 -5.97 32.22 -3.98
N SER A 397 -4.76 31.71 -3.95
CA SER A 397 -4.47 30.28 -3.95
C SER A 397 -4.78 29.66 -2.59
N LEU A 398 -5.82 28.82 -2.54
CA LEU A 398 -6.19 27.89 -1.46
C LEU A 398 -6.51 28.46 -0.05
N PHE A 399 -5.97 29.60 0.35
CA PHE A 399 -5.82 29.92 1.79
C PHE A 399 -6.08 31.37 2.20
N SER A 400 -6.50 32.26 1.28
CA SER A 400 -6.84 33.65 1.61
C SER A 400 -8.25 33.99 1.12
N ARG A 401 -9.13 34.33 2.07
CA ARG A 401 -10.45 34.91 1.80
C ARG A 401 -10.49 36.42 2.11
N GLU A 402 -9.40 37.00 2.61
CA GLU A 402 -9.30 38.42 2.98
C GLU A 402 -7.95 39.01 2.55
N ARG A 403 -8.02 40.18 1.89
CA ARG A 403 -6.86 41.04 1.69
C ARG A 403 -6.53 41.73 3.01
N ILE A 404 -5.63 41.15 3.79
CA ILE A 404 -4.95 41.91 4.85
C ILE A 404 -3.63 42.39 4.25
N ALA A 405 -3.52 43.70 4.04
CA ALA A 405 -2.30 44.31 3.52
C ALA A 405 -1.17 44.13 4.55
N GLY A 406 -0.12 43.40 4.18
CA GLY A 406 1.15 43.39 4.93
C GLY A 406 1.54 42.08 5.61
N GLU A 407 0.67 41.07 5.70
CA GLU A 407 1.03 39.73 6.15
C GLU A 407 1.03 38.79 4.95
N ALA A 408 2.19 38.25 4.60
CA ALA A 408 2.31 37.31 3.49
C ALA A 408 1.42 36.07 3.75
N ASN A 409 0.87 35.50 2.68
CA ASN A 409 0.17 34.22 2.67
C ASN A 409 1.15 33.09 3.01
N GLU A 410 1.56 33.03 4.27
CA GLU A 410 2.56 32.12 4.80
C GLU A 410 1.87 31.06 5.64
N LEU A 411 1.97 29.81 5.19
CA LEU A 411 1.74 28.66 6.06
C LEU A 411 3.07 28.33 6.71
N LEU A 412 3.14 28.51 8.03
CA LEU A 412 4.28 28.08 8.83
C LEU A 412 3.98 26.69 9.38
N VAL A 413 4.79 25.70 9.02
CA VAL A 413 4.79 24.37 9.64
C VAL A 413 6.08 24.25 10.46
N LEU A 414 5.98 24.26 11.78
CA LEU A 414 7.09 23.93 12.67
C LEU A 414 6.91 22.50 13.15
N GLY A 415 7.77 21.59 12.72
CA GLY A 415 7.68 20.17 13.05
C GLY A 415 8.88 19.67 13.84
N GLY A 416 8.62 19.00 14.97
CA GLY A 416 9.53 18.02 15.57
C GLY A 416 9.03 16.59 15.28
N VAL A 417 9.73 15.55 15.75
CA VAL A 417 9.33 14.14 15.52
C VAL A 417 7.92 13.82 16.04
N ARG A 418 7.43 14.59 17.03
CA ARG A 418 6.16 14.36 17.73
C ARG A 418 5.26 15.59 17.85
N SER A 419 5.62 16.72 17.27
CA SER A 419 4.78 17.92 17.37
C SER A 419 4.78 18.69 16.06
N THR A 420 3.68 19.38 15.78
CA THR A 420 3.52 20.21 14.60
C THR A 420 2.71 21.45 14.96
N PHE A 421 3.24 22.62 14.66
CA PHE A 421 2.54 23.89 14.80
C PHE A 421 2.23 24.46 13.42
N LEU A 422 0.98 24.84 13.21
CA LEU A 422 0.46 25.41 11.98
C LEU A 422 -0.01 26.84 12.23
N LYS A 423 0.54 27.82 11.52
CA LYS A 423 0.09 29.21 11.57
C LYS A 423 -0.37 29.69 10.21
N ARG A 424 -1.49 30.40 10.19
CA ARG A 424 -2.05 31.08 9.02
C ARG A 424 -2.51 32.49 9.40
N GLY A 425 -1.69 33.50 9.07
CA GLY A 425 -1.93 34.88 9.51
C GLY A 425 -1.98 34.95 11.04
N GLN A 426 -3.12 35.40 11.59
CA GLN A 426 -3.37 35.43 13.03
C GLN A 426 -3.85 34.10 13.61
N ALA A 427 -4.41 33.21 12.79
CA ALA A 427 -4.94 31.92 13.26
C ALA A 427 -3.81 30.90 13.44
N HIS A 428 -3.89 30.10 14.49
CA HIS A 428 -2.92 29.06 14.77
C HIS A 428 -3.58 27.77 15.26
N ALA A 429 -2.92 26.64 15.01
CA ALA A 429 -3.29 25.35 15.56
C ALA A 429 -2.03 24.56 15.85
N ASP A 430 -1.99 23.91 17.00
CA ASP A 430 -0.90 23.02 17.37
C ASP A 430 -1.38 21.58 17.50
N ALA A 431 -0.52 20.65 17.13
CA ALA A 431 -0.75 19.23 17.22
C ALA A 431 0.46 18.57 17.89
N GLU A 432 0.21 17.69 18.85
CA GLU A 432 1.23 16.95 19.59
C GLU A 432 0.86 15.46 19.67
N LEU A 433 1.84 14.60 19.40
CA LEU A 433 1.76 13.17 19.62
C LEU A 433 2.48 12.84 20.93
N LYS A 434 1.71 12.57 21.98
CA LYS A 434 2.21 12.20 23.30
C LYS A 434 2.97 10.86 23.24
N ALA A 435 3.78 10.58 24.26
CA ALA A 435 4.60 9.36 24.32
C ALA A 435 3.80 8.04 24.30
N ASN A 436 2.52 8.10 24.66
CA ASN A 436 1.56 7.00 24.58
C ASN A 436 0.82 6.93 23.23
N ASN A 437 1.32 7.61 22.20
CA ASN A 437 0.70 7.74 20.87
C ASN A 437 -0.68 8.40 20.87
N THR A 438 -1.05 9.15 21.91
CA THR A 438 -2.23 10.03 21.90
C THR A 438 -1.93 11.27 21.07
N LEU A 439 -2.72 11.51 20.03
CA LEU A 439 -2.71 12.76 19.27
C LEU A 439 -3.57 13.80 19.98
N VAL A 440 -3.01 14.97 20.25
CA VAL A 440 -3.71 16.13 20.78
C VAL A 440 -3.63 17.25 19.76
N ILE A 441 -4.76 17.90 19.48
CA ILE A 441 -4.85 19.05 18.58
C ILE A 441 -5.50 20.18 19.34
N HIS A 442 -4.82 21.31 19.44
CA HIS A 442 -5.36 22.55 19.98
C HIS A 442 -5.71 23.49 18.82
N GLY A 443 -6.98 23.88 18.75
CA GLY A 443 -7.46 24.85 17.79
C GLY A 443 -7.46 26.28 18.34
N ASP A 444 -7.36 27.26 17.44
CA ASP A 444 -7.39 28.71 17.72
C ASP A 444 -8.62 29.18 18.55
N ASN A 445 -9.72 28.44 18.47
CA ASN A 445 -10.98 28.74 19.16
C ASN A 445 -11.06 28.14 20.58
N GLY A 446 -9.96 27.65 21.12
CA GLY A 446 -9.92 26.98 22.43
C GLY A 446 -10.56 25.59 22.44
N VAL A 447 -10.77 24.99 21.26
CA VAL A 447 -11.20 23.59 21.13
C VAL A 447 -9.97 22.70 21.15
N VAL A 448 -9.96 21.72 22.05
CA VAL A 448 -8.90 20.71 22.15
C VAL A 448 -9.49 19.35 21.77
N VAL A 449 -8.87 18.68 20.81
CA VAL A 449 -9.23 17.32 20.39
C VAL A 449 -8.11 16.38 20.79
N GLU A 450 -8.40 15.41 21.65
CA GLU A 450 -7.49 14.32 21.96
C GLU A 450 -8.04 13.03 21.33
N ALA A 451 -7.19 12.28 20.65
CA ALA A 451 -7.51 10.99 20.08
C ALA A 451 -6.42 9.99 20.46
N SER A 452 -6.82 8.77 20.82
CA SER A 452 -5.86 7.71 21.18
C SER A 452 -6.23 6.36 20.59
N ALA A 453 -5.18 5.63 20.21
CA ALA A 453 -5.25 4.24 19.79
C ALA A 453 -4.98 3.34 21.00
N VAL A 454 -6.05 2.74 21.56
CA VAL A 454 -5.98 1.97 22.81
C VAL A 454 -6.60 0.58 22.67
N ALA A 455 -7.62 0.43 21.83
CA ALA A 455 -8.27 -0.87 21.64
C ALA A 455 -7.41 -1.80 20.80
N ARG A 456 -7.30 -3.06 21.23
CA ARG A 456 -6.71 -4.14 20.44
C ARG A 456 -7.80 -4.77 19.56
N HIS A 457 -7.45 -5.17 18.35
CA HIS A 457 -8.40 -5.83 17.47
C HIS A 457 -8.68 -7.27 17.97
N PRO A 458 -9.91 -7.67 18.31
CA PRO A 458 -10.15 -8.96 18.98
C PRO A 458 -9.70 -10.19 18.20
N LEU A 459 -9.85 -10.19 16.87
CA LEU A 459 -9.35 -11.30 16.03
C LEU A 459 -7.82 -11.36 15.98
N LEU A 460 -7.15 -10.20 16.04
CA LEU A 460 -5.69 -10.16 16.07
C LEU A 460 -5.20 -10.55 17.46
N GLU A 461 -5.86 -10.11 18.52
CA GLU A 461 -5.47 -10.50 19.88
C GLU A 461 -5.48 -12.02 20.06
N ALA A 462 -6.38 -12.72 19.35
CA ALA A 462 -6.46 -14.16 19.36
C ALA A 462 -5.43 -14.87 18.45
N ALA A 463 -5.14 -14.33 17.27
CA ALA A 463 -4.29 -14.98 16.27
C ALA A 463 -2.83 -14.47 16.25
N LEU A 464 -2.63 -13.18 16.48
CA LEU A 464 -1.41 -12.39 16.35
C LEU A 464 -1.32 -11.37 17.51
N PRO A 465 -1.09 -11.82 18.76
CA PRO A 465 -1.23 -10.99 19.95
C PRO A 465 -0.21 -9.83 20.03
N VAL A 466 0.99 -10.03 19.48
CA VAL A 466 2.04 -8.99 19.43
C VAL A 466 1.61 -7.87 18.48
N GLU A 467 1.14 -8.25 17.29
CA GLU A 467 0.62 -7.33 16.28
C GLU A 467 -0.61 -6.58 16.79
N ALA A 468 -1.50 -7.25 17.52
CA ALA A 468 -2.68 -6.62 18.10
C ALA A 468 -2.34 -5.51 19.11
N GLU A 469 -1.22 -5.66 19.82
CA GLU A 469 -0.72 -4.66 20.76
C GLU A 469 0.01 -3.52 20.05
N MET A 470 0.83 -3.84 19.05
CA MET A 470 1.55 -2.83 18.26
C MET A 470 0.64 -1.98 17.38
N LEU A 471 -0.40 -2.60 16.81
CA LEU A 471 -1.34 -1.99 15.88
C LEU A 471 -2.67 -1.71 16.59
N ALA A 472 -2.58 -1.01 17.70
CA ALA A 472 -3.75 -0.54 18.42
C ALA A 472 -4.65 0.32 17.51
N MET A 473 -5.95 0.17 17.68
CA MET A 473 -6.97 0.86 16.91
C MET A 473 -7.38 2.16 17.62
N TRP A 474 -7.60 3.20 16.83
CA TRP A 474 -8.24 4.44 17.28
C TRP A 474 -9.60 4.12 17.88
N SER A 475 -9.71 4.34 19.18
CA SER A 475 -10.87 3.88 19.95
C SER A 475 -11.34 4.86 21.00
N HIS A 476 -10.58 5.91 21.31
CA HIS A 476 -11.00 6.94 22.23
C HIS A 476 -10.73 8.31 21.63
N GLN A 477 -11.72 9.20 21.75
CA GLN A 477 -11.65 10.58 21.33
C GLN A 477 -12.32 11.45 22.39
N SER A 478 -11.65 12.51 22.82
CA SER A 478 -12.22 13.56 23.66
C SER A 478 -12.13 14.90 22.97
N VAL A 479 -13.21 15.67 23.02
CA VAL A 479 -13.27 17.04 22.50
C VAL A 479 -13.64 17.96 23.65
N THR A 480 -12.75 18.88 24.00
CA THR A 480 -12.95 19.87 25.06
C THR A 480 -13.17 21.24 24.42
N MET A 481 -14.24 21.93 24.80
CA MET A 481 -14.56 23.29 24.34
C MET A 481 -14.61 24.24 25.54
N GLY A 482 -13.76 25.27 25.55
CA GLY A 482 -13.70 26.26 26.64
C GLY A 482 -13.32 25.64 28.00
N GLU A 483 -13.83 26.20 29.10
CA GLU A 483 -13.42 25.84 30.48
C GLU A 483 -14.11 24.59 31.07
N GLY A 484 -14.52 23.62 30.24
CA GLY A 484 -14.92 22.30 30.79
C GLY A 484 -15.97 21.50 30.02
N LEU A 485 -16.50 21.98 28.89
CA LEU A 485 -17.40 21.17 28.08
C LEU A 485 -16.60 20.08 27.36
N THR A 486 -16.57 18.88 27.94
CA THR A 486 -15.87 17.73 27.39
C THR A 486 -16.87 16.73 26.83
N ASN A 487 -16.73 16.39 25.55
CA ASN A 487 -17.41 15.25 24.93
C ASN A 487 -16.41 14.12 24.79
N SER A 488 -16.70 12.95 25.35
CA SER A 488 -15.88 11.75 25.21
C SER A 488 -16.64 10.72 24.37
N MET A 489 -15.99 10.21 23.33
CA MET A 489 -16.47 9.15 22.46
C MET A 489 -15.46 8.00 22.51
N TYR A 490 -15.92 6.78 22.71
CA TYR A 490 -15.04 5.61 22.66
C TYR A 490 -15.72 4.37 22.07
N SER A 491 -14.92 3.48 21.51
CA SER A 491 -15.36 2.22 20.92
C SER A 491 -14.82 1.04 21.73
N VAL A 492 -15.71 0.12 22.10
CA VAL A 492 -15.38 -1.13 22.80
C VAL A 492 -15.56 -2.28 21.82
N TYR A 493 -14.58 -3.16 21.77
CA TYR A 493 -14.57 -4.32 20.87
C TYR A 493 -14.61 -5.61 21.69
N SER A 494 -15.37 -6.60 21.25
CA SER A 494 -15.38 -7.93 21.87
C SER A 494 -15.61 -9.02 20.84
N LEU A 495 -15.09 -10.21 21.11
CA LEU A 495 -15.28 -11.41 20.29
C LEU A 495 -16.12 -12.41 21.09
N VAL A 496 -17.21 -12.89 20.50
CA VAL A 496 -18.06 -13.93 21.07
C VAL A 496 -17.95 -15.18 20.19
N GLY A 497 -17.57 -16.31 20.78
CA GLY A 497 -17.33 -17.57 20.09
C GLY A 497 -15.95 -18.15 20.40
N ASP A 498 -15.73 -19.43 20.07
CA ASP A 498 -14.40 -20.03 20.15
C ASP A 498 -13.61 -19.64 18.88
N VAL A 499 -12.40 -19.13 19.07
CA VAL A 499 -11.48 -18.72 18.00
C VAL A 499 -11.18 -19.88 17.04
N ARG A 500 -11.28 -21.13 17.53
CA ARG A 500 -11.08 -22.34 16.74
C ARG A 500 -12.28 -22.72 15.88
N ASN A 501 -13.43 -22.08 16.07
CA ASN A 501 -14.66 -22.34 15.33
C ASN A 501 -14.99 -21.17 14.39
N PRO A 502 -15.55 -21.43 13.20
CA PRO A 502 -15.96 -20.39 12.25
C PRO A 502 -17.23 -19.62 12.67
N GLN A 503 -17.86 -19.99 13.79
CA GLN A 503 -19.02 -19.29 14.37
C GLN A 503 -18.55 -18.21 15.36
N GLN A 504 -17.84 -17.22 14.84
CA GLN A 504 -17.42 -16.06 15.62
C GLN A 504 -18.25 -14.84 15.29
N THR A 505 -18.52 -14.08 16.33
CA THR A 505 -19.28 -12.85 16.27
C THR A 505 -18.42 -11.71 16.80
N LEU A 506 -18.09 -10.76 15.94
CA LEU A 506 -17.33 -9.56 16.29
C LEU A 506 -18.29 -8.45 16.69
N ASN A 507 -18.17 -7.95 17.91
CA ASN A 507 -18.99 -6.86 18.43
C ASN A 507 -18.16 -5.58 18.55
N ARG A 508 -18.74 -4.46 18.11
CA ARG A 508 -18.23 -3.10 18.31
C ARG A 508 -19.33 -2.22 18.89
N GLU A 509 -19.12 -1.69 20.09
CA GLU A 509 -20.04 -0.74 20.72
C GLU A 509 -19.44 0.65 20.76
N ILE A 510 -20.19 1.65 20.30
CA ILE A 510 -19.80 3.05 20.35
C ILE A 510 -20.53 3.74 21.50
N TRP A 511 -19.75 4.36 22.36
CA TRP A 511 -20.18 5.05 23.56
C TRP A 511 -19.87 6.54 23.43
N VAL A 512 -20.81 7.38 23.88
CA VAL A 512 -20.64 8.83 23.97
C VAL A 512 -21.03 9.25 25.38
N ASN A 513 -20.14 9.91 26.11
CA ASN A 513 -20.34 10.34 27.49
C ASN A 513 -20.93 9.23 28.38
N GLN A 514 -20.32 8.04 28.32
CA GLN A 514 -20.72 6.83 29.06
C GLN A 514 -22.10 6.25 28.70
N SER A 515 -22.75 6.76 27.66
CA SER A 515 -24.00 6.21 27.13
C SER A 515 -23.73 5.48 25.82
N ARG A 516 -24.18 4.23 25.70
CA ARG A 516 -24.10 3.49 24.43
C ARG A 516 -25.00 4.15 23.40
N VAL A 517 -24.46 4.47 22.23
CA VAL A 517 -25.21 5.11 21.13
C VAL A 517 -25.59 4.09 20.08
N ILE A 518 -24.62 3.29 19.64
CA ILE A 518 -24.82 2.29 18.59
C ILE A 518 -23.94 1.06 18.85
N GLY A 519 -24.52 -0.12 18.66
CA GLY A 519 -23.79 -1.40 18.65
C GLY A 519 -23.76 -1.96 17.24
N VAL A 520 -22.65 -2.60 16.87
CA VAL A 520 -22.49 -3.29 15.59
C VAL A 520 -22.00 -4.71 15.88
N GLU A 521 -22.67 -5.69 15.30
CA GLU A 521 -22.36 -7.10 15.45
C GLU A 521 -22.17 -7.73 14.08
N PHE A 522 -21.00 -8.29 13.82
CA PHE A 522 -20.69 -9.00 12.58
C PHE A 522 -20.57 -10.50 12.85
N ASP A 523 -21.51 -11.28 12.31
CA ASP A 523 -21.49 -12.74 12.32
C ASP A 523 -20.77 -13.24 11.06
N GLN A 524 -19.58 -13.82 11.26
CA GLN A 524 -18.72 -14.33 10.18
C GLN A 524 -19.35 -15.52 9.43
N PHE A 525 -20.13 -16.36 10.13
CA PHE A 525 -20.71 -17.57 9.55
C PHE A 525 -21.86 -17.21 8.60
N THR A 526 -22.77 -16.33 9.04
CA THR A 526 -23.88 -15.89 8.20
C THR A 526 -23.53 -14.75 7.26
N ASN A 527 -22.35 -14.14 7.40
CA ASN A 527 -21.92 -12.91 6.71
C ASN A 527 -22.97 -11.80 6.88
N ARG A 528 -23.39 -11.55 8.12
CA ARG A 528 -24.39 -10.54 8.47
C ARG A 528 -23.87 -9.55 9.49
N GLU A 529 -24.13 -8.28 9.25
CA GLU A 529 -23.84 -7.19 10.17
C GLU A 529 -25.14 -6.63 10.72
N THR A 530 -25.32 -6.68 12.03
CA THR A 530 -26.50 -6.16 12.73
C THR A 530 -26.14 -4.90 13.50
N PHE A 531 -26.85 -3.83 13.22
CA PHE A 531 -26.76 -2.56 13.93
C PHE A 531 -27.84 -2.52 15.02
N TYR A 532 -27.46 -2.05 16.20
CA TYR A 532 -28.34 -1.94 17.36
C TYR A 532 -28.41 -0.50 17.89
N ASP A 533 -29.58 -0.12 18.41
CA ASP A 533 -29.76 1.11 19.17
C ASP A 533 -29.12 1.04 20.58
N ALA A 534 -29.20 2.14 21.31
CA ALA A 534 -28.74 2.25 22.70
C ALA A 534 -29.31 1.17 23.63
N ARG A 535 -30.50 0.63 23.35
CA ARG A 535 -31.20 -0.41 24.15
C ARG A 535 -30.95 -1.84 23.64
N ARG A 536 -30.03 -2.01 22.68
CA ARG A 536 -29.74 -3.29 22.02
C ARG A 536 -30.89 -3.83 21.15
N THR A 537 -31.74 -2.94 20.67
CA THR A 537 -32.80 -3.26 19.72
C THR A 537 -32.21 -3.19 18.31
N PRO A 538 -32.35 -4.22 17.46
CA PRO A 538 -31.81 -4.16 16.10
C PRO A 538 -32.49 -3.01 15.34
N ILE A 539 -31.73 -2.25 14.56
CA ILE A 539 -32.20 -1.14 13.71
C ILE A 539 -32.02 -1.43 12.22
N LEU A 540 -30.96 -2.15 11.86
CA LEU A 540 -30.61 -2.49 10.49
C LEU A 540 -29.80 -3.79 10.49
N ILE A 541 -30.10 -4.69 9.57
CA ILE A 541 -29.28 -5.88 9.29
C ILE A 541 -28.79 -5.78 7.85
N VAL A 542 -27.48 -5.84 7.66
CA VAL A 542 -26.83 -5.89 6.34
C VAL A 542 -26.36 -7.31 6.10
N ALA A 543 -26.84 -7.94 5.03
CA ALA A 543 -26.36 -9.26 4.61
C ALA A 543 -25.38 -9.09 3.46
N TYR A 544 -24.24 -9.77 3.54
CA TYR A 544 -23.21 -9.76 2.51
C TYR A 544 -23.25 -11.05 1.69
N ASP A 545 -22.81 -10.97 0.44
CA ASP A 545 -22.63 -12.15 -0.41
C ASP A 545 -21.30 -12.89 -0.13
N GLN A 546 -21.01 -13.91 -0.94
CA GLN A 546 -19.76 -14.66 -0.80
C GLN A 546 -18.53 -13.80 -1.10
N SER A 547 -18.63 -12.83 -2.00
CA SER A 547 -17.57 -11.89 -2.39
C SER A 547 -17.40 -10.71 -1.41
N GLY A 548 -18.25 -10.60 -0.38
CA GLY A 548 -18.19 -9.53 0.62
C GLY A 548 -18.91 -8.24 0.21
N LEU A 549 -19.75 -8.29 -0.82
CA LEU A 549 -20.57 -7.15 -1.24
C LEU A 549 -21.92 -7.14 -0.50
N PRO A 550 -22.46 -5.96 -0.16
CA PRO A 550 -23.78 -5.84 0.47
C PRO A 550 -24.90 -6.34 -0.45
N LYS A 551 -25.49 -7.48 -0.11
CA LYS A 551 -26.60 -8.10 -0.86
C LYS A 551 -27.95 -7.49 -0.49
N SER A 552 -28.16 -7.19 0.78
CA SER A 552 -29.43 -6.63 1.24
C SER A 552 -29.31 -5.87 2.56
N TYR A 553 -30.16 -4.86 2.69
CA TYR A 553 -30.33 -4.02 3.88
C TYR A 553 -31.75 -4.22 4.41
N TYR A 554 -31.88 -4.79 5.60
CA TYR A 554 -33.14 -5.02 6.29
C TYR A 554 -33.28 -4.01 7.43
N PRO A 555 -33.99 -2.89 7.23
CA PRO A 555 -34.35 -2.01 8.34
C PRO A 555 -35.39 -2.70 9.23
N THR A 556 -35.34 -2.48 10.53
CA THR A 556 -36.32 -3.05 11.47
C THR A 556 -37.74 -2.55 11.17
N ASN A 557 -37.86 -1.31 10.71
CA ASN A 557 -39.09 -0.71 10.23
C ASN A 557 -38.91 -0.24 8.79
N GLY A 558 -39.71 -0.75 7.87
CA GLY A 558 -39.71 -0.36 6.45
C GLY A 558 -39.48 -1.51 5.49
N TYR A 559 -39.38 -1.20 4.21
CA TYR A 559 -39.08 -2.19 3.18
C TYR A 559 -37.59 -2.47 3.09
N PRO A 560 -37.17 -3.74 2.89
CA PRO A 560 -35.77 -4.06 2.65
C PRO A 560 -35.31 -3.51 1.30
N VAL A 561 -34.02 -3.17 1.23
CA VAL A 561 -33.33 -2.84 -0.01
C VAL A 561 -32.50 -4.04 -0.42
N ASN A 562 -32.78 -4.63 -1.58
CA ASN A 562 -31.99 -5.71 -2.14
C ASN A 562 -31.17 -5.18 -3.30
N ILE A 563 -29.89 -5.54 -3.36
CA ILE A 563 -28.97 -5.14 -4.44
C ILE A 563 -28.54 -6.40 -5.18
N THR A 564 -28.55 -6.33 -6.51
CA THR A 564 -28.06 -7.37 -7.40
C THR A 564 -26.81 -6.88 -8.12
N TYR A 565 -25.84 -7.78 -8.26
CA TYR A 565 -24.57 -7.50 -8.92
C TYR A 565 -24.41 -8.40 -10.13
N ASP A 566 -23.77 -7.86 -11.17
CA ASP A 566 -23.37 -8.66 -12.32
C ASP A 566 -22.13 -9.52 -12.03
N ARG A 567 -21.70 -10.32 -13.01
CA ARG A 567 -20.50 -11.17 -12.90
C ARG A 567 -19.19 -10.39 -12.67
N PHE A 568 -19.19 -9.07 -12.88
CA PHE A 568 -18.04 -8.19 -12.74
C PHE A 568 -18.13 -7.34 -11.45
N ASN A 569 -19.03 -7.67 -10.50
CA ASN A 569 -19.28 -6.93 -9.25
C ASN A 569 -19.84 -5.51 -9.42
N ARG A 570 -20.43 -5.18 -10.57
CA ARG A 570 -21.11 -3.90 -10.77
C ARG A 570 -22.57 -4.04 -10.41
N VAL A 571 -23.17 -2.95 -9.93
CA VAL A 571 -24.59 -2.96 -9.56
C VAL A 571 -25.43 -3.19 -10.82
N GLU A 572 -26.12 -4.33 -10.90
CA GLU A 572 -27.08 -4.68 -11.95
C GLU A 572 -28.46 -4.10 -11.63
N GLY A 573 -28.78 -3.91 -10.36
CA GLY A 573 -30.03 -3.29 -9.95
C GLY A 573 -30.22 -3.25 -8.45
N TRP A 574 -31.26 -2.55 -8.04
CA TRP A 574 -31.74 -2.56 -6.67
C TRP A 574 -33.26 -2.54 -6.63
N ALA A 575 -33.82 -3.11 -5.57
CA ALA A 575 -35.25 -3.10 -5.28
C ALA A 575 -35.47 -2.66 -3.84
N TRP A 576 -36.29 -1.63 -3.64
CA TRP A 576 -36.69 -1.11 -2.34
C TRP A 576 -38.22 -1.09 -2.24
N GLY A 577 -38.78 -2.17 -1.67
CA GLY A 577 -40.22 -2.36 -1.65
C GLY A 577 -40.82 -2.37 -3.07
N PRO A 578 -41.76 -1.47 -3.41
CA PRO A 578 -42.35 -1.38 -4.74
C PRO A 578 -41.50 -0.62 -5.77
N ALA A 579 -40.42 0.05 -5.36
CA ALA A 579 -39.54 0.78 -6.26
C ALA A 579 -38.36 -0.11 -6.68
N ASP A 580 -38.07 -0.18 -7.97
CA ASP A 580 -36.93 -0.90 -8.51
C ASP A 580 -36.24 -0.11 -9.61
N LEU A 581 -34.94 -0.36 -9.77
CA LEU A 581 -34.15 0.23 -10.82
C LEU A 581 -33.10 -0.79 -11.27
N LYS A 582 -33.03 -1.02 -12.58
CA LYS A 582 -32.09 -1.94 -13.22
C LYS A 582 -31.10 -1.19 -14.11
N TYR A 583 -29.84 -1.58 -14.05
CA TYR A 583 -28.74 -1.06 -14.85
C TYR A 583 -28.28 -2.14 -15.81
N SER A 584 -28.21 -1.79 -17.09
CA SER A 584 -27.60 -2.62 -18.12
C SER A 584 -26.32 -1.98 -18.61
N TYR A 585 -25.35 -2.81 -18.96
CA TYR A 585 -24.04 -2.38 -19.43
C TYR A 585 -23.77 -2.94 -20.82
N ASP A 586 -23.02 -2.19 -21.62
CA ASP A 586 -22.57 -2.64 -22.93
C ASP A 586 -21.40 -3.66 -22.81
N ARG A 587 -20.94 -4.15 -23.96
CA ARG A 587 -19.83 -5.13 -24.02
C ARG A 587 -18.48 -4.59 -23.50
N HIS A 588 -18.28 -3.27 -23.50
CA HIS A 588 -17.07 -2.62 -22.99
C HIS A 588 -17.23 -2.22 -21.51
N GLY A 589 -18.37 -2.53 -20.91
CA GLY A 589 -18.63 -2.28 -19.50
C GLY A 589 -19.11 -0.87 -19.18
N LEU A 590 -19.52 -0.09 -20.17
CA LEU A 590 -20.13 1.23 -20.00
C LEU A 590 -21.64 1.09 -19.75
N LEU A 591 -22.24 1.99 -18.98
CA LEU A 591 -23.66 1.96 -18.65
C LEU A 591 -24.50 2.22 -19.90
N SER A 592 -25.25 1.25 -20.40
CA SER A 592 -26.05 1.38 -21.61
C SER A 592 -27.48 1.84 -21.33
N GLU A 593 -28.12 1.29 -20.30
CA GLU A 593 -29.53 1.56 -20.00
C GLU A 593 -29.81 1.57 -18.50
N ILE A 594 -30.72 2.45 -18.10
CA ILE A 594 -31.39 2.45 -16.80
C ILE A 594 -32.87 2.18 -17.04
N THR A 595 -33.41 1.15 -16.40
CA THR A 595 -34.84 0.80 -16.49
C THR A 595 -35.50 0.94 -15.12
N SER A 596 -36.61 1.69 -15.08
CA SER A 596 -37.51 1.82 -13.93
C SER A 596 -38.92 1.42 -14.36
N GLN A 597 -39.66 0.70 -13.52
CA GLN A 597 -41.06 0.39 -13.80
C GLN A 597 -41.95 1.64 -13.87
N GLN A 598 -41.55 2.72 -13.19
CA GLN A 598 -42.34 3.96 -13.11
C GLN A 598 -41.92 4.98 -14.16
N ASP A 599 -40.61 5.14 -14.39
CA ASP A 599 -40.05 6.21 -15.24
C ASP A 599 -39.70 5.75 -16.66
N GLY A 600 -39.80 4.44 -16.93
CA GLY A 600 -39.44 3.83 -18.21
C GLY A 600 -37.92 3.64 -18.36
N ILE A 601 -37.46 3.66 -19.61
CA ILE A 601 -36.07 3.36 -19.97
C ILE A 601 -35.34 4.67 -20.31
N VAL A 602 -34.15 4.84 -19.72
CA VAL A 602 -33.17 5.86 -20.09
C VAL A 602 -31.98 5.16 -20.73
N SER A 603 -31.63 5.54 -21.96
CA SER A 603 -30.52 4.95 -22.71
C SER A 603 -29.34 5.91 -22.83
N PHE A 604 -28.14 5.35 -22.87
CA PHE A 604 -26.88 6.07 -22.99
C PHE A 604 -26.11 5.54 -24.20
N VAL A 605 -25.68 6.45 -25.06
CA VAL A 605 -24.85 6.14 -26.22
C VAL A 605 -23.51 6.85 -26.06
N TYR A 606 -22.44 6.15 -26.36
CA TYR A 606 -21.07 6.64 -26.24
C TYR A 606 -20.47 6.90 -27.63
N ASN A 607 -19.60 7.91 -27.71
CA ASN A 607 -18.80 8.15 -28.91
C ASN A 607 -17.56 7.22 -28.97
N ASP A 608 -16.75 7.37 -30.01
CA ASP A 608 -15.53 6.58 -30.20
C ASP A 608 -14.48 6.75 -29.09
N TRP A 609 -14.60 7.81 -28.28
CA TRP A 609 -13.77 8.15 -27.12
C TRP A 609 -14.38 7.68 -25.78
N ASN A 610 -15.39 6.80 -25.79
CA ASN A 610 -16.06 6.31 -24.58
C ASN A 610 -16.70 7.42 -23.71
N LEU A 611 -17.01 8.59 -24.29
CA LEU A 611 -17.73 9.69 -23.65
C LEU A 611 -19.21 9.64 -24.04
N VAL A 612 -20.12 9.96 -23.11
CA VAL A 612 -21.58 9.91 -23.33
C VAL A 612 -21.98 10.94 -24.37
N SER A 613 -22.31 10.53 -25.58
CA SER A 613 -22.74 11.41 -26.68
C SER A 613 -24.24 11.65 -26.73
N GLU A 614 -25.05 10.69 -26.32
CA GLU A 614 -26.52 10.80 -26.36
C GLU A 614 -27.16 10.19 -25.11
N ILE A 615 -28.16 10.88 -24.55
CA ILE A 615 -29.01 10.38 -23.48
C ILE A 615 -30.45 10.37 -24.00
N GLY A 616 -31.01 9.18 -24.21
CA GLY A 616 -32.38 8.97 -24.66
C GLY A 616 -33.33 8.73 -23.49
N LEU A 617 -34.50 9.38 -23.51
CA LEU A 617 -35.56 9.17 -22.52
C LEU A 617 -36.69 8.30 -23.08
N ALA A 618 -37.46 7.65 -22.20
CA ALA A 618 -38.66 6.89 -22.56
C ALA A 618 -39.66 7.67 -23.45
N SER A 619 -39.71 9.00 -23.25
CA SER A 619 -40.49 9.94 -24.06
C SER A 619 -40.02 10.14 -25.51
N GLN A 620 -39.02 9.39 -25.99
CA GLN A 620 -38.34 9.58 -27.30
C GLN A 620 -37.59 10.93 -27.44
N ARG A 621 -37.53 11.70 -26.36
CA ARG A 621 -36.71 12.91 -26.27
C ARG A 621 -35.26 12.51 -26.01
N LYS A 622 -34.33 13.24 -26.62
CA LYS A 622 -32.89 12.99 -26.46
C LYS A 622 -32.09 14.24 -26.16
N PHE A 623 -31.05 14.07 -25.36
CA PHE A 623 -30.01 15.07 -25.13
C PHE A 623 -28.76 14.64 -25.88
N VAL A 624 -28.16 15.55 -26.65
CA VAL A 624 -26.91 15.29 -27.35
C VAL A 624 -25.80 16.10 -26.71
N LEU A 625 -24.72 15.44 -26.32
CA LEU A 625 -23.55 16.03 -25.69
C LEU A 625 -22.38 16.03 -26.68
N GLN A 626 -21.68 17.15 -26.78
CA GLN A 626 -20.49 17.28 -27.61
C GLN A 626 -19.33 17.77 -26.77
N TYR A 627 -18.18 17.15 -26.98
CA TYR A 627 -16.96 17.40 -26.24
C TYR A 627 -15.94 18.11 -27.12
N ASP A 628 -14.97 18.77 -26.49
CA ASP A 628 -13.73 19.18 -27.16
C ASP A 628 -12.72 18.03 -27.22
N ASP A 629 -11.59 18.25 -27.89
CA ASP A 629 -10.49 17.27 -28.02
C ASP A 629 -9.84 16.92 -26.67
N ALA A 630 -10.09 17.74 -25.65
CA ALA A 630 -9.64 17.57 -24.28
C ALA A 630 -10.64 16.77 -23.41
N GLY A 631 -11.78 16.33 -23.95
CA GLY A 631 -12.83 15.62 -23.20
C GLY A 631 -13.73 16.54 -22.36
N GLY A 632 -13.55 17.86 -22.44
CA GLY A 632 -14.40 18.86 -21.82
C GLY A 632 -15.73 19.01 -22.55
N LEU A 633 -16.84 19.10 -21.81
CA LEU A 633 -18.17 19.29 -22.41
C LEU A 633 -18.27 20.69 -23.02
N ARG A 634 -18.56 20.77 -24.33
CA ARG A 634 -18.63 22.03 -25.09
C ARG A 634 -20.06 22.42 -25.44
N HIS A 635 -20.90 21.46 -25.79
CA HIS A 635 -22.30 21.69 -26.12
C HIS A 635 -23.23 20.66 -25.51
N VAL A 636 -24.40 21.13 -25.09
CA VAL A 636 -25.55 20.28 -24.74
C VAL A 636 -26.72 20.72 -25.59
N VAL A 637 -27.20 19.82 -26.45
CA VAL A 637 -28.37 20.03 -27.28
C VAL A 637 -29.56 19.44 -26.55
N LEU A 638 -30.52 20.28 -26.22
CA LEU A 638 -31.78 19.88 -25.59
C LEU A 638 -32.69 19.17 -26.61
N PRO A 639 -33.69 18.39 -26.15
CA PRO A 639 -34.69 17.78 -27.05
C PRO A 639 -35.43 18.77 -27.96
N SER A 640 -35.50 20.05 -27.56
CA SER A 640 -36.05 21.15 -28.36
C SER A 640 -35.16 21.59 -29.53
N GLY A 641 -33.96 21.01 -29.69
CA GLY A 641 -32.96 21.40 -30.70
C GLY A 641 -32.14 22.63 -30.33
N THR A 642 -32.43 23.26 -29.18
CA THR A 642 -31.68 24.42 -28.70
C THR A 642 -30.39 23.97 -28.00
N ARG A 643 -29.28 24.64 -28.29
CA ARG A 643 -27.94 24.28 -27.79
C ARG A 643 -27.46 25.23 -26.69
N GLY A 644 -27.08 24.68 -25.54
CA GLY A 644 -26.26 25.36 -24.55
C GLY A 644 -24.78 25.25 -24.94
N ARG A 645 -23.96 26.24 -24.60
CA ARG A 645 -22.52 26.22 -24.85
C ARG A 645 -21.75 26.42 -23.55
N PHE A 646 -20.73 25.60 -23.36
CA PHE A 646 -19.76 25.68 -22.29
C PHE A 646 -18.40 26.04 -22.89
N THR A 647 -17.66 26.93 -22.22
CA THR A 647 -16.26 27.19 -22.55
C THR A 647 -15.47 27.43 -21.28
N THR A 648 -14.27 26.85 -21.21
CA THR A 648 -13.37 26.90 -20.05
C THR A 648 -11.96 27.37 -20.43
N PRO A 649 -11.78 28.61 -20.92
CA PRO A 649 -10.44 29.11 -21.22
C PRO A 649 -9.63 29.31 -19.93
N THR A 650 -8.38 28.86 -19.95
CA THR A 650 -7.37 29.20 -18.94
C THR A 650 -6.84 30.61 -19.19
N PHE A 651 -6.84 31.44 -18.16
CA PHE A 651 -6.21 32.77 -18.17
C PHE A 651 -5.08 32.80 -17.13
N ILE A 652 -4.21 33.79 -17.25
CA ILE A 652 -3.16 34.04 -16.25
C ILE A 652 -3.85 34.28 -14.90
N ALA A 653 -3.48 33.48 -13.89
CA ALA A 653 -3.95 33.46 -12.51
C ALA A 653 -5.38 32.94 -12.22
N LEU A 654 -6.26 32.74 -13.21
CA LEU A 654 -7.66 32.34 -12.99
C LEU A 654 -8.18 31.36 -14.05
N MET A 655 -9.06 30.45 -13.63
CA MET A 655 -9.83 29.57 -14.51
C MET A 655 -11.21 30.17 -14.76
N HIS A 656 -11.58 30.36 -16.04
CA HIS A 656 -12.87 30.96 -16.40
C HIS A 656 -13.83 29.89 -16.92
N CYS A 657 -14.93 29.64 -16.21
CA CYS A 657 -15.98 28.73 -16.66
C CYS A 657 -17.20 29.55 -17.11
N THR A 658 -17.56 29.45 -18.39
CA THR A 658 -18.71 30.20 -18.92
C THR A 658 -19.76 29.27 -19.50
N TYR A 659 -21.02 29.49 -19.13
CA TYR A 659 -22.18 28.79 -19.66
C TYR A 659 -23.12 29.78 -20.36
N ALA A 660 -23.27 29.63 -21.67
CA ALA A 660 -24.25 30.35 -22.46
C ALA A 660 -25.51 29.48 -22.61
N PRO A 661 -26.64 29.86 -22.01
CA PRO A 661 -27.87 29.09 -22.12
C PRO A 661 -28.43 29.15 -23.55
N PRO A 662 -29.21 28.15 -23.96
CA PRO A 662 -29.73 28.06 -25.31
C PRO A 662 -30.58 29.28 -25.69
N GLY A 663 -30.21 29.96 -26.79
CA GLY A 663 -30.96 31.11 -27.32
C GLY A 663 -30.65 32.46 -26.68
N SER A 664 -29.80 32.51 -25.64
CA SER A 664 -29.36 33.77 -25.01
C SER A 664 -27.98 34.20 -25.49
N ARG A 665 -27.76 35.52 -25.59
CA ARG A 665 -26.43 36.11 -25.77
C ARG A 665 -25.71 36.37 -24.44
N ALA A 666 -26.46 36.37 -23.34
CA ALA A 666 -25.92 36.61 -22.01
C ALA A 666 -25.54 35.27 -21.37
N ALA A 667 -24.29 35.17 -20.93
CA ALA A 667 -23.72 33.95 -20.35
C ALA A 667 -23.50 34.10 -18.85
N TYR A 668 -23.69 32.99 -18.13
CA TYR A 668 -23.21 32.82 -16.78
C TYR A 668 -21.69 32.65 -16.82
N ARG A 669 -20.96 33.34 -15.95
CA ARG A 669 -19.50 33.20 -15.85
C ARG A 669 -19.10 33.01 -14.39
N HIS A 670 -18.24 32.03 -14.15
CA HIS A 670 -17.63 31.76 -12.86
C HIS A 670 -16.12 31.80 -13.03
N HIS A 671 -15.44 32.57 -12.18
CA HIS A 671 -13.99 32.61 -12.16
C HIS A 671 -13.51 31.88 -10.91
N TYR A 672 -12.64 30.91 -11.10
CA TYR A 672 -12.06 30.08 -10.05
C TYR A 672 -10.56 30.34 -9.94
N SER A 673 -10.00 30.21 -8.74
CA SER A 673 -8.55 30.01 -8.60
C SER A 673 -8.17 28.63 -9.14
N HIS A 674 -6.88 28.39 -9.38
CA HIS A 674 -6.39 27.08 -9.84
C HIS A 674 -6.76 25.95 -8.87
N ALA A 675 -6.93 26.28 -7.60
CA ALA A 675 -7.35 25.39 -6.54
C ALA A 675 -8.85 25.07 -6.48
N GLY A 676 -9.64 25.66 -7.39
CA GLY A 676 -11.09 25.48 -7.43
C GLY A 676 -11.87 26.37 -6.47
N ALA A 677 -11.24 27.37 -5.83
CA ALA A 677 -11.99 28.34 -5.01
C ALA A 677 -12.72 29.35 -5.92
N LEU A 678 -14.02 29.54 -5.71
CA LEU A 678 -14.80 30.51 -6.47
C LEU A 678 -14.40 31.94 -6.06
N HIS A 679 -13.94 32.73 -7.02
CA HIS A 679 -13.58 34.13 -6.82
C HIS A 679 -14.80 35.05 -6.96
N HIS A 680 -15.47 34.99 -8.12
CA HIS A 680 -16.72 35.72 -8.36
C HIS A 680 -17.60 35.07 -9.43
N THR A 681 -18.87 35.45 -9.41
CA THR A 681 -19.89 35.04 -10.38
C THR A 681 -20.42 36.26 -11.13
N ILE A 682 -20.58 36.14 -12.44
CA ILE A 682 -21.22 37.14 -13.29
C ILE A 682 -22.49 36.53 -13.88
N LEU A 683 -23.62 37.19 -13.62
CA LEU A 683 -24.93 36.76 -14.08
C LEU A 683 -25.25 37.30 -15.48
N PRO A 684 -26.12 36.62 -16.24
CA PRO A 684 -26.58 37.10 -17.54
C PRO A 684 -27.36 38.42 -17.39
N GLY A 685 -26.93 39.48 -18.08
CA GLY A 685 -27.65 40.76 -18.16
C GLY A 685 -27.14 41.87 -17.23
N ASP A 686 -26.33 41.56 -16.22
CA ASP A 686 -25.86 42.53 -15.20
C ASP A 686 -24.61 43.34 -15.62
N GLY A 687 -24.23 43.35 -16.90
CA GLY A 687 -23.01 44.05 -17.36
C GLY A 687 -21.73 43.52 -16.67
N PRO A 688 -20.74 44.37 -16.34
CA PRO A 688 -19.51 43.95 -15.64
C PRO A 688 -19.69 43.76 -14.12
N THR A 689 -20.93 43.73 -13.61
CA THR A 689 -21.19 43.58 -12.16
C THR A 689 -20.80 42.16 -11.73
N ALA A 690 -19.67 42.05 -11.04
CA ALA A 690 -19.18 40.80 -10.49
C ALA A 690 -19.64 40.65 -9.04
N TYR A 691 -20.28 39.53 -8.72
CA TYR A 691 -20.67 39.19 -7.36
C TYR A 691 -19.55 38.40 -6.69
N PRO A 692 -18.88 38.96 -5.66
CA PRO A 692 -17.85 38.21 -4.94
C PRO A 692 -18.49 37.03 -4.21
N ALA A 693 -17.72 35.94 -4.06
CA ALA A 693 -18.18 34.68 -3.47
C ALA A 693 -18.67 34.79 -2.00
N THR A 694 -18.48 35.94 -1.35
CA THR A 694 -18.92 36.23 0.02
C THR A 694 -20.32 36.86 0.10
N THR A 695 -20.93 37.25 -1.02
CA THR A 695 -22.26 37.89 -0.99
C THR A 695 -23.40 36.86 -0.90
N PRO A 696 -24.33 36.97 0.08
CA PRO A 696 -25.48 36.07 0.18
C PRO A 696 -26.46 36.18 -1.02
N LEU A 697 -26.32 37.21 -1.86
CA LEU A 697 -27.03 37.31 -3.14
C LEU A 697 -26.59 36.24 -4.15
N ALA A 698 -25.34 35.77 -4.08
CA ALA A 698 -24.82 34.69 -4.91
C ALA A 698 -25.40 33.31 -4.50
N SER A 699 -25.80 33.13 -3.23
CA SER A 699 -26.43 31.88 -2.76
C SER A 699 -27.96 31.89 -2.91
N TRP A 700 -28.64 33.02 -2.67
CA TRP A 700 -30.11 33.09 -2.66
C TRP A 700 -30.79 33.19 -4.04
N ARG A 701 -30.20 33.89 -5.02
CA ARG A 701 -30.78 33.97 -6.38
C ARG A 701 -30.54 32.71 -7.22
N MET A 702 -29.51 31.93 -6.88
CA MET A 702 -29.17 30.70 -7.59
C MET A 702 -30.12 29.54 -7.25
N TRP A 703 -30.63 29.49 -6.01
CA TRP A 703 -31.63 28.50 -5.60
C TRP A 703 -33.05 28.79 -6.11
N SER A 704 -33.39 30.05 -6.37
CA SER A 704 -34.79 30.43 -6.58
C SER A 704 -35.26 30.51 -8.03
N ARG A 705 -34.40 30.38 -9.07
CA ARG A 705 -34.89 30.57 -10.45
C ARG A 705 -34.53 29.56 -11.55
N ASP A 706 -33.40 28.86 -11.58
CA ASP A 706 -33.08 28.08 -12.79
C ASP A 706 -32.34 26.73 -12.63
N MET A 707 -31.89 26.34 -11.43
CA MET A 707 -31.12 25.08 -11.27
C MET A 707 -31.95 23.82 -10.99
N GLU A 708 -33.23 23.92 -10.64
CA GLU A 708 -34.09 22.73 -10.42
C GLU A 708 -34.37 21.93 -11.71
N ARG A 709 -34.14 22.49 -12.90
CA ARG A 709 -34.42 21.81 -14.18
C ARG A 709 -33.20 21.20 -14.89
N VAL A 710 -31.98 21.51 -14.46
CA VAL A 710 -30.74 21.09 -15.16
C VAL A 710 -29.88 20.14 -14.32
N ASN A 711 -29.90 20.25 -12.99
CA ASN A 711 -29.13 19.35 -12.12
C ASN A 711 -29.62 17.89 -12.09
N ALA A 712 -30.79 17.61 -12.66
CA ALA A 712 -31.36 16.26 -12.69
C ALA A 712 -30.83 15.38 -13.84
N CYS A 713 -30.04 15.89 -14.79
CA CYS A 713 -29.69 15.14 -16.01
C CYS A 713 -28.23 15.29 -16.49
N ILE A 714 -27.30 15.84 -15.69
CA ILE A 714 -25.89 15.94 -16.09
C ILE A 714 -25.06 14.92 -15.28
N PRO A 715 -24.46 13.89 -15.91
CA PRO A 715 -23.42 13.12 -15.25
C PRO A 715 -22.23 14.06 -14.98
N ARG A 716 -21.80 14.15 -13.72
CA ARG A 716 -20.59 14.91 -13.37
C ARG A 716 -19.40 14.30 -14.13
N PRO A 717 -18.58 15.10 -14.83
CA PRO A 717 -17.38 14.58 -15.47
C PRO A 717 -16.39 14.03 -14.43
N PRO A 718 -15.54 13.05 -14.78
CA PRO A 718 -14.67 12.34 -13.83
C PRO A 718 -13.52 13.16 -13.24
N ASP A 719 -13.20 14.35 -13.77
CA ASP A 719 -11.94 15.04 -13.47
C ASP A 719 -12.11 16.36 -12.71
N CYS A 720 -12.90 16.32 -11.63
CA CYS A 720 -12.73 17.26 -10.51
C CYS A 720 -12.25 16.48 -9.28
N ARG A 721 -10.98 16.06 -9.28
CA ARG A 721 -10.30 15.60 -8.07
C ARG A 721 -10.01 16.80 -7.17
N THR A 722 -10.93 17.11 -6.27
CA THR A 722 -10.60 17.85 -5.04
C THR A 722 -10.42 16.84 -3.91
N PRO A 723 -9.28 16.81 -3.20
CA PRO A 723 -9.19 16.04 -1.97
C PRO A 723 -10.17 16.62 -0.95
N PHE A 724 -11.03 15.78 -0.40
CA PHE A 724 -11.86 16.11 0.76
C PHE A 724 -10.92 16.39 1.95
N HIS A 725 -10.59 17.66 2.18
CA HIS A 725 -10.10 18.12 3.48
C HIS A 725 -11.29 18.47 4.36
N THR A 726 -11.31 17.82 5.53
CA THR A 726 -12.17 18.01 6.69
C THR A 726 -12.48 19.48 6.99
N LEU A 727 -13.76 19.84 7.00
CA LEU A 727 -14.27 21.02 7.71
C LEU A 727 -15.18 20.55 8.85
N ASN A 728 -14.71 20.79 10.07
CA ASN A 728 -15.45 20.59 11.31
C ASN A 728 -16.62 21.60 11.43
N GLY A 729 -17.74 21.10 11.94
CA GLY A 729 -18.51 21.75 13.01
C GLY A 729 -19.54 22.82 12.64
N ASN A 730 -20.76 22.38 12.30
CA ASN A 730 -21.98 22.95 12.89
C ASN A 730 -23.16 21.98 12.66
N TRP A 731 -23.27 21.00 13.55
CA TRP A 731 -24.42 20.10 13.63
C TRP A 731 -25.60 20.86 14.26
N ARG A 732 -26.50 21.40 13.44
CA ARG A 732 -27.90 21.53 13.84
C ARG A 732 -28.60 20.25 13.43
N THR A 733 -29.13 19.56 14.43
CA THR A 733 -29.92 18.34 14.32
C THR A 733 -31.23 18.60 13.56
N GLU A 734 -31.31 18.13 12.33
CA GLU A 734 -32.58 17.67 11.74
C GLU A 734 -32.36 16.24 11.27
N GLY A 735 -33.01 15.30 11.96
CA GLY A 735 -32.93 13.89 11.64
C GLY A 735 -33.61 13.60 10.31
N THR A 736 -32.83 13.18 9.32
CA THR A 736 -33.29 12.36 8.20
C THR A 736 -32.19 11.35 7.85
N THR A 737 -32.60 10.09 7.83
CA THR A 737 -31.80 8.88 7.55
C THR A 737 -31.20 8.92 6.14
N GLY A 738 -29.88 8.70 6.04
CA GLY A 738 -29.14 8.70 4.79
C GLY A 738 -29.44 7.50 3.90
N MET A 739 -29.83 7.78 2.66
CA MET A 739 -29.78 6.91 1.50
C MET A 739 -28.91 7.57 0.43
N PRO A 740 -28.34 6.82 -0.54
CA PRO A 740 -27.79 7.44 -1.75
C PRO A 740 -28.91 8.20 -2.48
N PRO A 741 -28.61 9.30 -3.19
CA PRO A 741 -29.64 10.16 -3.76
C PRO A 741 -30.42 9.41 -4.83
N ALA A 742 -31.67 9.05 -4.52
CA ALA A 742 -32.66 8.72 -5.53
C ALA A 742 -32.94 9.99 -6.35
N CYS A 743 -32.76 9.92 -7.68
CA CYS A 743 -33.31 10.92 -8.59
C CYS A 743 -34.84 10.81 -8.52
N SER A 744 -35.49 11.61 -7.67
CA SER A 744 -36.94 11.77 -7.67
C SER A 744 -37.29 13.03 -8.46
N LEU A 745 -37.95 12.85 -9.60
CA LEU A 745 -38.60 13.94 -10.34
C LEU A 745 -39.95 14.26 -9.65
N THR A 746 -39.96 15.21 -8.73
CA THR A 746 -41.21 15.73 -8.16
C THR A 746 -41.88 16.70 -9.14
N ARG A 747 -43.12 16.39 -9.54
CA ARG A 747 -44.03 17.30 -10.26
C ARG A 747 -44.40 18.46 -9.32
N GLY A 748 -43.89 19.66 -9.60
CA GLY A 748 -44.39 20.89 -8.98
C GLY A 748 -45.82 21.20 -9.42
N SER A 749 -46.76 21.14 -8.48
CA SER A 749 -48.11 21.67 -8.62
C SER A 749 -48.08 23.21 -8.55
N ASN A 750 -48.68 23.86 -9.54
CA ASN A 750 -48.90 25.31 -9.58
C ASN A 750 -49.54 25.86 -8.30
N LYS A 751 -48.92 26.89 -7.72
CA LYS A 751 -49.61 28.07 -7.19
C LYS A 751 -48.68 29.28 -7.22
#